data_AF-A0AAP4Y2S9-F1
#
_entry.id   AF-A0AAP4Y2S9-F1
#
_cell.length_a   1.000
_cell.length_b   1.000
_cell.length_c   1.000
_cell.angle_alpha   90.00
_cell.angle_beta   90.00
_cell.angle_gamma   90.00
#
_symmetry.space_group_name_H-M   'P 1'
#
loop_
_entity.id
_entity.type
_entity.pdbx_description
1 polymer ?
#
loop_
_entity_poly.entity_id
_entity_poly.type
_entity_poly.pdbx_seq_one_letter_code
_entity_poly.pdbx_strand_id
1 'polypeptide(L)'
;MPETRDRRDRGPGAGRRIGLPVRRRRGAAVSWATAVVGFALLAVGPVAGLSPPALARVGAGTEAADRTTVVRPDTLSPDSLRALTGRADRLASDGQHAAAGGLYAAAARGRPEISGWLGLSALQQAARAGLPAWAQSLAARLRSDPSVPADSIDLELARAALIAGASEPSAALAAVAESVDARWDPELWTRRAAPVLLGAGDTAAATAGYRRALQAEGVPREAGDGLLALDDGWETLRDVAMAERREGRSGHAAELLARAVRAAPAARRARLSLRLAETRLNAGLPGVDAAVQPWVGHEGTPDSVRAAMELAVGTDALRRGRRSGAESAFRRAARGRGVAAARAAYLLADLAHDRGRLTSMRTWLKRTSARFPRSYYGGLALMRLGFVAFLQEDYAGAAVRFRSYRLRSPRGAWASAAVYWEGRAREAAGDTSAARELYGSVTRTDPVGYYGLRAADRTGGDALDGVDADTLPEPAPAWSDRVDALLARMNLLRELGWRPRALTELDAAREALVKRGADRLELAHRLEEAGWSSPAIGMAWSAFAARSGQWDEPLLRAVYPLPYRDTLVSAARQASVDPALLAAVVRQESAFDPEAVSNAGAVGLTQLMPATARRVARNAGLPEPDSTDLLDPGVNIELGARYLSELLARYDGSRLAALVAYNAGPTRWHRWRRLPERRADAELFVEAIPFAETRRYVKAVLRNELLYRKLHDLRPASTAVGPTAADSALGAG
;
A
#
# COMPACT_ATOMS: atom_id res chain seq x y z
N MET A 1 -18.47 13.02 -59.84
CA MET A 1 -18.25 13.46 -61.23
C MET A 1 -17.51 14.79 -61.17
N PRO A 2 -16.33 14.93 -61.78
CA PRO A 2 -15.52 13.93 -62.49
C PRO A 2 -14.34 13.40 -61.61
N GLU A 3 -13.90 12.14 -61.61
CA GLU A 3 -13.32 11.31 -62.71
C GLU A 3 -12.02 11.93 -63.27
N THR A 4 -10.86 11.28 -63.37
CA THR A 4 -10.49 9.89 -63.76
C THR A 4 -8.99 9.66 -63.46
N ARG A 5 -8.59 8.51 -62.89
CA ARG A 5 -7.84 7.38 -63.52
C ARG A 5 -6.52 7.76 -64.23
N ASP A 6 -5.40 7.10 -63.88
CA ASP A 6 -5.03 5.82 -64.50
C ASP A 6 -3.92 5.05 -63.76
N ARG A 7 -3.96 3.73 -63.95
CA ARG A 7 -3.15 2.63 -63.43
C ARG A 7 -1.82 2.49 -64.21
N ARG A 8 -0.83 1.76 -63.65
CA ARG A 8 -0.47 0.39 -64.11
C ARG A 8 0.74 -0.21 -63.36
N ASP A 9 0.55 -1.50 -63.09
CA ASP A 9 1.49 -2.51 -62.61
C ASP A 9 2.77 -2.67 -63.44
N ARG A 10 3.83 -3.20 -62.81
CA ARG A 10 4.65 -4.34 -63.28
C ARG A 10 5.60 -4.82 -62.16
N GLY A 11 5.39 -6.03 -61.65
CA GLY A 11 6.50 -6.92 -61.23
C GLY A 11 6.91 -7.81 -62.43
N PRO A 12 7.59 -8.96 -62.25
CA PRO A 12 8.55 -9.40 -61.21
C PRO A 12 9.85 -10.04 -61.83
N GLY A 13 10.82 -10.46 -61.01
CA GLY A 13 11.93 -11.36 -61.40
C GLY A 13 13.25 -11.02 -60.66
N ALA A 14 13.65 -11.71 -59.58
CA ALA A 14 14.21 -13.07 -59.46
C ALA A 14 15.75 -13.15 -59.63
N GLY A 15 16.45 -13.43 -58.51
CA GLY A 15 17.39 -14.55 -58.45
C GLY A 15 18.90 -14.30 -58.22
N ARG A 16 19.35 -14.55 -56.96
CA ARG A 16 20.46 -15.45 -56.50
C ARG A 16 21.13 -14.85 -55.25
N ARG A 17 20.97 -15.37 -54.02
CA ARG A 17 21.39 -16.66 -53.37
C ARG A 17 22.90 -16.86 -53.24
N ILE A 18 23.40 -16.68 -52.00
CA ILE A 18 24.38 -17.50 -51.24
C ILE A 18 24.06 -17.17 -49.75
N GLY A 19 23.95 -18.04 -48.73
CA GLY A 19 24.24 -19.45 -48.54
C GLY A 19 24.68 -19.68 -47.06
N LEU A 20 23.70 -19.93 -46.18
CA LEU A 20 23.66 -20.61 -44.85
C LEU A 20 24.95 -21.30 -44.27
N PRO A 21 25.07 -21.45 -42.93
CA PRO A 21 24.39 -22.58 -42.27
C PRO A 21 23.68 -22.30 -40.94
N VAL A 22 22.45 -22.83 -40.91
CA VAL A 22 21.66 -23.19 -39.74
C VAL A 22 22.29 -24.42 -39.07
N ARG A 23 22.46 -24.39 -37.75
CA ARG A 23 22.56 -25.61 -36.93
C ARG A 23 21.28 -25.78 -36.11
N ARG A 24 20.43 -26.70 -36.57
CA ARG A 24 19.46 -27.41 -35.73
C ARG A 24 20.21 -28.52 -34.98
N ARG A 25 19.94 -28.69 -33.69
CA ARG A 25 20.02 -30.01 -33.06
C ARG A 25 18.68 -30.32 -32.42
N ARG A 26 18.09 -31.43 -32.86
CA ARG A 26 16.98 -32.14 -32.23
C ARG A 26 17.55 -33.07 -31.16
N GLY A 27 16.77 -33.28 -30.11
CA GLY A 27 16.61 -34.59 -29.46
C GLY A 27 17.62 -34.99 -28.40
N ALA A 28 17.28 -34.76 -27.13
CA ALA A 28 17.29 -35.79 -26.10
C ALA A 28 16.31 -35.37 -25.00
N ALA A 29 15.23 -36.14 -24.88
CA ALA A 29 14.36 -36.12 -23.72
C ALA A 29 15.13 -36.69 -22.53
N VAL A 30 15.17 -35.99 -21.40
CA VAL A 30 15.55 -36.57 -20.11
C VAL A 30 14.41 -36.29 -19.14
N SER A 31 13.74 -37.38 -18.78
CA SER A 31 12.71 -37.50 -17.76
C SER A 31 13.22 -36.98 -16.42
N TRP A 32 12.49 -36.07 -15.77
CA TRP A 32 12.59 -35.85 -14.33
C TRP A 32 11.30 -36.36 -13.69
N ALA A 33 11.22 -37.69 -13.63
CA ALA A 33 10.36 -38.42 -12.71
C ALA A 33 11.28 -39.25 -11.81
N THR A 34 10.88 -39.34 -10.53
CA THR A 34 11.43 -40.13 -9.42
C THR A 34 12.81 -39.76 -8.84
N ALA A 35 12.77 -39.10 -7.67
CA ALA A 35 13.53 -39.50 -6.47
C ALA A 35 12.94 -38.82 -5.22
N VAL A 36 11.82 -39.36 -4.74
CA VAL A 36 11.44 -39.32 -3.32
C VAL A 36 11.88 -40.66 -2.74
N VAL A 37 12.33 -40.64 -1.48
CA VAL A 37 12.75 -41.75 -0.60
C VAL A 37 14.22 -42.16 -0.70
N GLY A 38 14.93 -42.02 0.43
CA GLY A 38 16.25 -42.62 0.62
C GLY A 38 17.06 -42.10 1.81
N PHE A 39 16.43 -41.74 2.93
CA PHE A 39 17.14 -41.55 4.20
C PHE A 39 17.37 -42.94 4.82
N ALA A 40 18.55 -43.54 4.61
CA ALA A 40 19.04 -44.67 5.42
C ALA A 40 20.52 -44.97 5.15
N LEU A 41 21.30 -44.94 6.24
CA LEU A 41 22.50 -45.73 6.52
C LEU A 41 23.70 -45.61 5.55
N LEU A 42 24.77 -44.98 6.05
CA LEU A 42 26.06 -45.69 6.22
C LEU A 42 26.91 -44.94 7.25
N ALA A 43 26.98 -45.54 8.43
CA ALA A 43 28.11 -45.41 9.32
C ALA A 43 29.35 -45.95 8.62
N VAL A 44 30.42 -45.17 8.59
CA VAL A 44 31.79 -45.68 8.55
C VAL A 44 32.53 -45.00 9.70
N GLY A 45 33.11 -45.83 10.55
CA GLY A 45 33.77 -45.47 11.79
C GLY A 45 35.10 -44.72 11.64
N PRO A 46 35.88 -44.64 12.73
CA PRO A 46 36.72 -43.49 13.06
C PRO A 46 38.05 -43.53 12.35
N VAL A 47 38.54 -42.35 11.92
CA VAL A 47 39.98 -42.13 11.79
C VAL A 47 40.42 -41.38 13.04
N ALA A 48 41.08 -42.14 13.91
CA ALA A 48 41.80 -41.66 15.06
C ALA A 48 43.04 -40.86 14.62
N GLY A 49 43.37 -39.82 15.39
CA GLY A 49 44.71 -39.24 15.43
C GLY A 49 44.74 -37.73 15.25
N LEU A 50 44.56 -36.99 16.36
CA LEU A 50 45.52 -36.01 16.92
C LEU A 50 44.83 -35.17 18.01
N SER A 51 45.49 -35.03 19.17
CA SER A 51 44.97 -34.58 20.46
C SER A 51 44.77 -33.04 20.59
N PRO A 52 43.87 -32.55 21.48
CA PRO A 52 43.74 -31.12 21.88
C PRO A 52 44.73 -30.77 23.02
N PRO A 53 45.19 -29.49 23.21
CA PRO A 53 44.28 -28.36 23.50
C PRO A 53 44.71 -26.97 22.98
N ALA A 54 43.74 -26.17 22.50
CA ALA A 54 43.88 -24.71 22.38
C ALA A 54 42.51 -23.99 22.37
N LEU A 55 41.65 -24.24 23.36
CA LEU A 55 40.40 -23.46 23.54
C LEU A 55 40.09 -23.18 25.02
N ALA A 56 41.11 -22.85 25.80
CA ALA A 56 40.96 -22.27 27.13
C ALA A 56 41.98 -21.12 27.30
N ARG A 57 41.77 -20.01 26.58
CA ARG A 57 42.37 -18.68 26.80
C ARG A 57 41.89 -17.70 25.72
N VAL A 58 40.62 -17.30 25.79
CA VAL A 58 40.17 -15.98 25.29
C VAL A 58 39.25 -15.39 26.36
N GLY A 59 39.82 -15.26 27.55
CA GLY A 59 39.16 -14.79 28.76
C GLY A 59 40.21 -14.39 29.79
N ALA A 60 41.23 -13.66 29.34
CA ALA A 60 42.26 -12.95 30.11
C ALA A 60 43.39 -12.63 29.13
N GLY A 61 43.52 -11.38 28.69
CA GLY A 61 44.60 -11.00 27.79
C GLY A 61 44.26 -9.79 26.91
N THR A 62 43.93 -8.66 27.53
CA THR A 62 44.15 -7.32 26.97
C THR A 62 44.40 -6.33 28.11
N GLU A 63 45.50 -6.55 28.84
CA GLU A 63 46.16 -5.48 29.59
C GLU A 63 47.60 -5.38 29.08
N ALA A 64 47.99 -4.14 28.74
CA ALA A 64 49.31 -3.68 28.30
C ALA A 64 49.74 -3.98 26.85
N ALA A 65 49.31 -3.12 25.91
CA ALA A 65 50.20 -2.21 25.16
C ALA A 65 49.46 -1.61 23.94
N ASP A 66 48.79 -0.47 24.11
CA ASP A 66 49.11 0.73 23.33
C ASP A 66 48.45 1.96 23.97
N ARG A 67 49.26 2.99 24.25
CA ARG A 67 48.82 4.27 24.82
C ARG A 67 48.56 5.22 23.67
N THR A 68 47.34 5.21 23.14
CA THR A 68 46.76 6.39 22.47
C THR A 68 45.23 6.35 22.57
N THR A 69 44.69 7.36 23.25
CA THR A 69 43.26 7.68 23.40
C THR A 69 42.35 6.59 23.99
N VAL A 70 42.30 6.55 25.32
CA VAL A 70 41.22 5.94 26.10
C VAL A 70 39.92 6.69 25.80
N VAL A 71 39.10 6.18 24.89
CA VAL A 71 37.68 6.53 24.82
C VAL A 71 36.98 5.70 25.90
N ARG A 72 36.42 6.35 26.92
CA ARG A 72 35.60 5.68 27.93
C ARG A 72 34.44 4.94 27.24
N PRO A 73 34.08 3.70 27.64
CA PRO A 73 33.13 2.86 26.88
C PRO A 73 31.67 3.34 26.95
N ASP A 74 31.36 4.39 27.70
CA ASP A 74 30.02 4.51 28.28
C ASP A 74 28.98 5.10 27.33
N THR A 75 29.37 5.63 26.16
CA THR A 75 28.43 5.92 25.06
C THR A 75 29.14 5.89 23.71
N LEU A 76 28.75 4.98 22.81
CA LEU A 76 29.16 5.08 21.40
C LEU A 76 28.53 6.36 20.81
N SER A 77 29.26 7.13 20.01
CA SER A 77 28.61 8.18 19.21
C SER A 77 27.65 7.56 18.19
N PRO A 78 26.62 8.27 17.71
CA PRO A 78 25.75 7.76 16.64
C PRO A 78 26.51 7.32 15.38
N ASP A 79 27.57 8.03 15.00
CA ASP A 79 28.43 7.67 13.86
C ASP A 79 29.21 6.37 14.12
N SER A 80 29.80 6.24 15.31
CA SER A 80 30.50 5.02 15.72
C SER A 80 29.55 3.82 15.76
N LEU A 81 28.31 4.03 16.23
CA LEU A 81 27.28 3.01 16.25
C LEU A 81 26.92 2.57 14.82
N ARG A 82 26.62 3.52 13.92
CA ARG A 82 26.33 3.24 12.50
C ARG A 82 27.47 2.50 11.80
N ALA A 83 28.71 2.93 11.99
CA ALA A 83 29.87 2.29 11.39
C ALA A 83 30.01 0.83 11.85
N LEU A 84 29.75 0.59 13.13
CA LEU A 84 29.90 -0.71 13.77
C LEU A 84 28.76 -1.66 13.39
N THR A 85 27.50 -1.21 13.39
CA THR A 85 26.35 -2.01 12.92
C THR A 85 26.45 -2.27 11.42
N GLY A 86 26.83 -1.27 10.61
CA GLY A 86 27.02 -1.45 9.17
C GLY A 86 28.15 -2.44 8.83
N ARG A 87 29.22 -2.50 9.64
CA ARG A 87 30.24 -3.55 9.53
C ARG A 87 29.69 -4.91 9.92
N ALA A 88 28.88 -4.98 10.99
CA ALA A 88 28.22 -6.21 11.41
C ALA A 88 27.29 -6.76 10.31
N ASP A 89 26.54 -5.89 9.63
CA ASP A 89 25.67 -6.28 8.52
C ASP A 89 26.45 -6.85 7.35
N ARG A 90 27.56 -6.20 6.93
CA ARG A 90 28.44 -6.75 5.88
C ARG A 90 28.97 -8.14 6.23
N LEU A 91 29.49 -8.30 7.46
CA LEU A 91 29.96 -9.60 7.93
C LEU A 91 28.85 -10.65 7.95
N ALA A 92 27.63 -10.28 8.35
CA ALA A 92 26.49 -11.19 8.35
C ALA A 92 26.09 -11.60 6.92
N SER A 93 26.13 -10.67 5.96
CA SER A 93 25.90 -10.95 4.54
C SER A 93 26.97 -11.88 3.94
N ASP A 94 28.20 -11.78 4.41
CA ASP A 94 29.32 -12.64 4.00
C ASP A 94 29.33 -14.00 4.73
N GLY A 95 28.31 -14.29 5.56
CA GLY A 95 28.21 -15.54 6.33
C GLY A 95 29.08 -15.59 7.60
N GLN A 96 29.79 -14.52 7.93
CA GLN A 96 30.66 -14.40 9.11
C GLN A 96 29.86 -14.05 10.38
N HIS A 97 28.88 -14.90 10.72
CA HIS A 97 27.90 -14.65 11.76
C HIS A 97 28.51 -14.46 13.16
N ALA A 98 29.55 -15.22 13.54
CA ALA A 98 30.17 -15.05 14.85
C ALA A 98 30.81 -13.66 15.03
N ALA A 99 31.51 -13.18 14.00
CA ALA A 99 32.12 -11.84 14.01
C ALA A 99 31.06 -10.73 13.98
N ALA A 100 30.02 -10.89 13.16
CA ALA A 100 28.88 -9.97 13.11
C ALA A 100 28.18 -9.87 14.48
N GLY A 101 27.92 -11.00 15.14
CA GLY A 101 27.30 -11.02 16.47
C GLY A 101 28.17 -10.37 17.54
N GLY A 102 29.51 -10.50 17.43
CA GLY A 102 30.46 -9.89 18.36
C GLY A 102 30.41 -8.36 18.28
N LEU A 103 30.32 -7.83 17.06
CA LEU A 103 30.10 -6.40 16.84
C LEU A 103 28.75 -5.96 17.40
N TYR A 104 27.65 -6.65 17.08
CA TYR A 104 26.34 -6.29 17.66
C TYR A 104 26.33 -6.32 19.20
N ALA A 105 26.97 -7.30 19.82
CA ALA A 105 27.09 -7.38 21.27
C ALA A 105 27.97 -6.25 21.85
N ALA A 106 28.99 -5.80 21.12
CA ALA A 106 29.79 -4.63 21.50
C ALA A 106 28.98 -3.33 21.36
N ALA A 107 28.21 -3.20 20.28
CA ALA A 107 27.28 -2.10 20.07
C ALA A 107 26.30 -1.97 21.25
N ALA A 108 25.70 -3.10 21.66
CA ALA A 108 24.72 -3.15 22.73
C ALA A 108 25.26 -2.65 24.08
N ARG A 109 26.57 -2.84 24.36
CA ARG A 109 27.20 -2.31 25.58
C ARG A 109 27.40 -0.80 25.51
N GLY A 110 27.66 -0.26 24.33
CA GLY A 110 27.92 1.16 24.14
C GLY A 110 26.65 2.01 23.92
N ARG A 111 25.48 1.39 23.75
CA ARG A 111 24.19 2.08 23.57
C ARG A 111 23.08 1.37 24.34
N PRO A 112 22.98 1.62 25.66
CA PRO A 112 21.98 0.98 26.52
C PRO A 112 20.54 1.31 26.10
N GLU A 113 20.31 2.43 25.41
CA GLU A 113 18.97 2.86 25.00
C GLU A 113 18.34 1.90 23.99
N ILE A 114 19.15 1.27 23.14
CA ILE A 114 18.68 0.29 22.15
C ILE A 114 19.40 -1.06 22.30
N SER A 115 19.92 -1.34 23.50
CA SER A 115 20.68 -2.57 23.78
C SER A 115 19.85 -3.82 23.56
N GLY A 116 18.54 -3.75 23.78
CA GLY A 116 17.60 -4.82 23.46
C GLY A 116 17.67 -5.23 21.99
N TRP A 117 17.46 -4.28 21.07
CA TRP A 117 17.51 -4.54 19.62
C TRP A 117 18.89 -4.95 19.12
N LEU A 118 19.95 -4.32 19.65
CA LEU A 118 21.34 -4.67 19.31
C LEU A 118 21.70 -6.06 19.82
N GLY A 119 21.33 -6.39 21.06
CA GLY A 119 21.56 -7.69 21.66
C GLY A 119 20.71 -8.78 21.00
N LEU A 120 19.48 -8.49 20.59
CA LEU A 120 18.67 -9.39 19.78
C LEU A 120 19.36 -9.67 18.43
N SER A 121 19.92 -8.64 17.80
CA SER A 121 20.70 -8.81 16.57
C SER A 121 21.96 -9.66 16.81
N ALA A 122 22.65 -9.47 17.94
CA ALA A 122 23.78 -10.31 18.34
C ALA A 122 23.36 -11.77 18.56
N LEU A 123 22.24 -11.98 19.24
CA LEU A 123 21.66 -13.29 19.51
C LEU A 123 21.29 -14.00 18.19
N GLN A 124 20.66 -13.29 17.25
CA GLN A 124 20.38 -13.79 15.90
C GLN A 124 21.65 -14.26 15.17
N GLN A 125 22.75 -13.50 15.28
CA GLN A 125 24.00 -13.89 14.65
C GLN A 125 24.70 -15.05 15.39
N ALA A 126 24.71 -15.07 16.72
CA ALA A 126 25.25 -16.17 17.52
C ALA A 126 24.52 -17.49 17.22
N ALA A 127 23.21 -17.40 17.05
CA ALA A 127 22.35 -18.48 16.63
C ALA A 127 22.70 -18.99 15.23
N ARG A 128 22.78 -18.11 14.22
CA ARG A 128 23.21 -18.48 12.85
C ARG A 128 24.63 -19.05 12.78
N ALA A 129 25.51 -18.66 13.70
CA ALA A 129 26.86 -19.18 13.82
C ALA A 129 26.93 -20.58 14.48
N GLY A 130 25.81 -21.11 15.01
CA GLY A 130 25.81 -22.39 15.73
C GLY A 130 26.50 -22.34 17.08
N LEU A 131 26.41 -21.21 17.81
CA LEU A 131 27.09 -20.99 19.08
C LEU A 131 26.10 -20.96 20.27
N PRO A 132 25.60 -22.12 20.74
CA PRO A 132 24.49 -22.22 21.71
C PRO A 132 24.83 -21.64 23.08
N ALA A 133 26.05 -21.85 23.58
CA ALA A 133 26.47 -21.29 24.88
C ALA A 133 26.48 -19.75 24.86
N TRP A 134 26.91 -19.16 23.75
CA TRP A 134 26.90 -17.71 23.60
C TRP A 134 25.49 -17.16 23.39
N ALA A 135 24.66 -17.84 22.61
CA ALA A 135 23.25 -17.51 22.46
C ALA A 135 22.53 -17.53 23.82
N GLN A 136 22.76 -18.54 24.66
CA GLN A 136 22.23 -18.62 26.03
C GLN A 136 22.66 -17.44 26.90
N SER A 137 23.94 -17.06 26.85
CA SER A 137 24.45 -15.89 27.57
C SER A 137 23.84 -14.57 27.11
N LEU A 138 23.58 -14.40 25.81
CA LEU A 138 22.93 -13.20 25.27
C LEU A 138 21.45 -13.16 25.65
N ALA A 139 20.74 -14.27 25.51
CA ALA A 139 19.33 -14.38 25.86
C ALA A 139 19.06 -14.11 27.35
N ALA A 140 19.91 -14.63 28.25
CA ALA A 140 19.78 -14.39 29.68
C ALA A 140 19.77 -12.90 30.04
N ARG A 141 20.55 -12.09 29.30
CA ARG A 141 20.55 -10.63 29.45
C ARG A 141 19.30 -9.99 28.87
N LEU A 142 18.90 -10.42 27.66
CA LEU A 142 17.74 -9.85 26.95
C LEU A 142 16.40 -10.14 27.61
N ARG A 143 16.25 -11.25 28.36
CA ARG A 143 14.97 -11.59 29.03
C ARG A 143 14.50 -10.53 30.02
N SER A 144 15.42 -9.70 30.51
CA SER A 144 15.11 -8.58 31.42
C SER A 144 14.74 -7.28 30.70
N ASP A 145 14.88 -7.22 29.38
CA ASP A 145 14.65 -6.02 28.57
C ASP A 145 13.22 -6.03 27.98
N PRO A 146 12.32 -5.14 28.43
CA PRO A 146 10.94 -5.10 27.95
C PRO A 146 10.80 -4.61 26.50
N SER A 147 11.85 -4.02 25.91
CA SER A 147 11.84 -3.59 24.50
C SER A 147 11.98 -4.77 23.52
N VAL A 148 12.45 -5.92 24.01
CA VAL A 148 12.66 -7.10 23.18
C VAL A 148 11.54 -8.10 23.41
N PRO A 149 10.78 -8.42 22.36
CA PRO A 149 9.79 -9.49 22.44
C PRO A 149 10.46 -10.81 22.86
N ALA A 150 9.98 -11.42 23.95
CA ALA A 150 10.62 -12.61 24.52
C ALA A 150 10.57 -13.84 23.58
N ASP A 151 9.72 -13.84 22.55
CA ASP A 151 9.67 -14.83 21.45
C ASP A 151 10.94 -14.78 20.65
N SER A 152 11.32 -13.57 20.29
CA SER A 152 12.49 -13.30 19.47
C SER A 152 13.74 -13.84 20.16
N ILE A 153 13.76 -13.88 21.49
CA ILE A 153 14.83 -14.49 22.29
C ILE A 153 14.75 -16.02 22.26
N ASP A 154 13.62 -16.58 22.67
CA ASP A 154 13.43 -18.04 22.80
C ASP A 154 13.67 -18.77 21.48
N LEU A 155 13.26 -18.14 20.40
CA LEU A 155 13.51 -18.55 19.05
C LEU A 155 14.99 -18.67 18.67
N GLU A 156 15.78 -17.66 18.98
CA GLU A 156 17.18 -17.65 18.58
C GLU A 156 18.00 -18.61 19.45
N LEU A 157 17.58 -18.88 20.68
CA LEU A 157 18.11 -20.00 21.48
C LEU A 157 17.83 -21.35 20.83
N ALA A 158 16.58 -21.56 20.43
CA ALA A 158 16.12 -22.71 19.68
C ALA A 158 16.94 -22.94 18.39
N ARG A 159 17.24 -21.86 17.66
CA ARG A 159 18.10 -21.87 16.46
C ARG A 159 19.51 -22.35 16.74
N ALA A 160 20.13 -21.82 17.79
CA ALA A 160 21.49 -22.12 18.14
C ALA A 160 21.67 -23.61 18.52
N ALA A 161 20.71 -24.17 19.27
CA ALA A 161 20.70 -25.58 19.66
C ALA A 161 20.56 -26.52 18.45
N LEU A 162 19.71 -26.16 17.49
CA LEU A 162 19.52 -26.90 16.24
C LEU A 162 20.79 -26.97 15.38
N ILE A 163 21.44 -25.83 15.14
CA ILE A 163 22.64 -25.77 14.29
C ILE A 163 23.82 -26.50 14.95
N ALA A 164 23.88 -26.52 16.29
CA ALA A 164 24.92 -27.20 17.04
C ALA A 164 24.76 -28.73 17.13
N GLY A 165 23.70 -29.30 16.54
CA GLY A 165 23.53 -30.77 16.46
C GLY A 165 23.29 -31.46 17.81
N ALA A 166 22.66 -30.78 18.77
CA ALA A 166 22.41 -31.33 20.10
C ALA A 166 21.59 -32.64 20.04
N SER A 167 22.04 -33.65 20.79
CA SER A 167 21.47 -35.02 20.89
C SER A 167 20.24 -35.14 21.80
N GLU A 168 19.76 -34.02 22.33
CA GLU A 168 18.44 -33.83 22.95
C GLU A 168 17.56 -32.97 22.02
N PRO A 169 17.28 -33.38 20.76
CA PRO A 169 16.50 -32.55 19.86
C PRO A 169 15.11 -32.37 20.46
N SER A 170 14.44 -33.43 20.92
CA SER A 170 13.05 -33.41 21.38
C SER A 170 12.67 -32.29 22.37
N ALA A 171 13.50 -31.98 23.37
CA ALA A 171 13.20 -30.92 24.35
C ALA A 171 13.44 -29.51 23.80
N ALA A 172 14.55 -29.28 23.09
CA ALA A 172 14.81 -28.01 22.42
C ALA A 172 13.77 -27.77 21.31
N LEU A 173 13.39 -28.84 20.61
CA LEU A 173 12.40 -28.91 19.55
C LEU A 173 10.96 -28.71 20.03
N ALA A 174 10.61 -29.30 21.17
CA ALA A 174 9.35 -29.03 21.87
C ALA A 174 9.32 -27.58 22.37
N ALA A 175 10.42 -27.06 22.92
CA ALA A 175 10.51 -25.66 23.30
C ALA A 175 10.47 -24.70 22.09
N VAL A 176 11.02 -25.06 20.91
CA VAL A 176 10.83 -24.30 19.66
C VAL A 176 9.36 -24.34 19.26
N ALA A 177 8.75 -25.51 19.21
CA ALA A 177 7.36 -25.66 18.80
C ALA A 177 6.42 -24.92 19.76
N GLU A 178 6.61 -25.04 21.07
CA GLU A 178 5.83 -24.36 22.11
C GLU A 178 6.07 -22.86 22.12
N SER A 179 7.32 -22.38 22.07
CA SER A 179 7.63 -20.94 22.07
C SER A 179 7.16 -20.24 20.80
N VAL A 180 7.28 -20.90 19.65
CA VAL A 180 6.83 -20.38 18.37
C VAL A 180 5.31 -20.53 18.23
N ASP A 181 4.67 -21.55 18.78
CA ASP A 181 3.21 -21.65 18.77
C ASP A 181 2.54 -20.66 19.75
N ALA A 182 3.18 -20.39 20.89
CA ALA A 182 2.73 -19.43 21.91
C ALA A 182 2.70 -17.98 21.41
N ARG A 183 3.63 -17.58 20.52
CA ARG A 183 3.73 -16.21 20.00
C ARG A 183 3.55 -16.07 18.49
N TRP A 184 3.51 -17.21 17.81
CA TRP A 184 3.10 -17.37 16.42
C TRP A 184 3.81 -16.45 15.42
N ASP A 185 4.97 -16.88 14.97
CA ASP A 185 5.64 -16.35 13.77
C ASP A 185 5.55 -17.39 12.63
N PRO A 186 4.88 -17.08 11.51
CA PRO A 186 4.62 -18.02 10.42
C PRO A 186 5.89 -18.47 9.66
N GLU A 187 6.79 -17.54 9.32
CA GLU A 187 8.05 -17.84 8.59
C GLU A 187 8.92 -18.75 9.40
N LEU A 188 8.97 -18.40 10.66
CA LEU A 188 9.84 -19.03 11.57
C LEU A 188 9.31 -20.38 12.03
N TRP A 189 8.01 -20.47 12.33
CA TRP A 189 7.36 -21.75 12.60
C TRP A 189 7.59 -22.71 11.43
N THR A 190 7.35 -22.25 10.20
CA THR A 190 7.50 -23.04 8.99
C THR A 190 8.93 -23.55 8.79
N ARG A 191 9.94 -22.69 8.97
CA ARG A 191 11.34 -23.07 8.72
C ARG A 191 11.99 -23.81 9.89
N ARG A 192 11.42 -23.76 11.10
CA ARG A 192 12.09 -24.21 12.33
C ARG A 192 11.29 -25.23 13.12
N ALA A 193 10.02 -24.98 13.37
CA ALA A 193 9.16 -25.88 14.15
C ALA A 193 8.58 -27.01 13.28
N ALA A 194 8.26 -26.74 12.02
CA ALA A 194 7.64 -27.74 11.16
C ALA A 194 8.55 -28.93 10.80
N PRO A 195 9.82 -28.76 10.38
CA PRO A 195 10.71 -29.90 10.06
C PRO A 195 10.94 -30.83 11.26
N VAL A 196 10.84 -30.23 12.43
CA VAL A 196 11.06 -30.81 13.74
C VAL A 196 9.90 -31.70 14.16
N LEU A 197 8.67 -31.18 14.07
CA LEU A 197 7.46 -31.95 14.30
C LEU A 197 7.38 -33.12 13.32
N LEU A 198 7.75 -32.90 12.06
CA LEU A 198 7.83 -33.95 11.04
C LEU A 198 8.89 -35.02 11.35
N GLY A 199 10.08 -34.62 11.81
CA GLY A 199 11.13 -35.55 12.23
C GLY A 199 10.73 -36.39 13.47
N ALA A 200 9.89 -35.84 14.34
CA ALA A 200 9.30 -36.54 15.48
C ALA A 200 8.06 -37.39 15.12
N GLY A 201 7.59 -37.32 13.86
CA GLY A 201 6.41 -38.06 13.38
C GLY A 201 5.06 -37.39 13.70
N ASP A 202 5.03 -36.20 14.29
CA ASP A 202 3.80 -35.45 14.58
C ASP A 202 3.32 -34.65 13.36
N THR A 203 2.81 -35.36 12.37
CA THR A 203 2.27 -34.77 11.14
C THR A 203 1.00 -33.96 11.38
N ALA A 204 0.26 -34.24 12.47
CA ALA A 204 -0.97 -33.54 12.80
C ALA A 204 -0.68 -32.11 13.28
N ALA A 205 0.27 -31.95 14.22
CA ALA A 205 0.73 -30.64 14.66
C ALA A 205 1.41 -29.87 13.52
N ALA A 206 2.21 -30.56 12.69
CA ALA A 206 2.81 -29.93 11.52
C ALA A 206 1.76 -29.40 10.53
N THR A 207 0.72 -30.18 10.25
CA THR A 207 -0.39 -29.76 9.37
C THR A 207 -1.14 -28.55 9.94
N ALA A 208 -1.43 -28.56 11.24
CA ALA A 208 -2.13 -27.48 11.92
C ALA A 208 -1.34 -26.16 11.84
N GLY A 209 -0.04 -26.20 12.12
CA GLY A 209 0.80 -25.02 12.04
C GLY A 209 1.02 -24.52 10.62
N TYR A 210 1.22 -25.38 9.61
CA TYR A 210 1.28 -24.89 8.22
C TYR A 210 -0.01 -24.18 7.81
N ARG A 211 -1.19 -24.71 8.18
CA ARG A 211 -2.48 -24.05 7.91
C ARG A 211 -2.59 -22.70 8.61
N ARG A 212 -2.08 -22.59 9.85
CA ARG A 212 -2.01 -21.32 10.58
C ARG A 212 -1.04 -20.34 9.89
N ALA A 213 0.09 -20.83 9.33
CA ALA A 213 1.09 -20.03 8.61
C ALA A 213 0.57 -19.46 7.30
N LEU A 214 -0.28 -20.22 6.61
CA LEU A 214 -0.95 -19.71 5.42
C LEU A 214 -1.85 -18.50 5.71
N GLN A 215 -2.32 -18.28 6.94
CA GLN A 215 -3.20 -17.14 7.26
C GLN A 215 -2.45 -15.84 7.55
N ALA A 216 -1.13 -15.87 7.70
CA ALA A 216 -0.35 -14.69 8.02
C ALA A 216 -0.05 -13.81 6.79
N GLU A 217 0.37 -12.57 7.03
CA GLU A 217 0.95 -11.71 5.99
C GLU A 217 2.41 -12.13 5.72
N GLY A 218 2.87 -12.04 4.46
CA GLY A 218 4.21 -12.49 4.10
C GLY A 218 4.33 -14.02 4.10
N VAL A 219 3.32 -14.72 3.54
CA VAL A 219 3.22 -16.18 3.64
C VAL A 219 4.50 -16.85 3.11
N PRO A 220 5.20 -17.60 3.98
CA PRO A 220 6.42 -18.32 3.60
C PRO A 220 6.08 -19.35 2.54
N ARG A 221 6.86 -19.42 1.48
CA ARG A 221 6.64 -20.37 0.38
C ARG A 221 6.68 -21.81 0.90
N GLU A 222 7.58 -22.05 1.83
CA GLU A 222 7.80 -23.31 2.52
C GLU A 222 6.56 -23.78 3.29
N ALA A 223 5.67 -22.86 3.71
CA ALA A 223 4.44 -23.22 4.41
C ALA A 223 3.45 -23.90 3.46
N GLY A 224 3.34 -23.36 2.25
CA GLY A 224 2.55 -23.96 1.18
C GLY A 224 3.13 -25.29 0.72
N ASP A 225 4.43 -25.32 0.44
CA ASP A 225 5.11 -26.52 -0.04
C ASP A 225 5.07 -27.65 1.00
N GLY A 226 5.31 -27.34 2.28
CA GLY A 226 5.23 -28.29 3.39
C GLY A 226 3.82 -28.84 3.60
N LEU A 227 2.78 -27.99 3.52
CA LEU A 227 1.40 -28.47 3.63
C LEU A 227 1.01 -29.36 2.44
N LEU A 228 1.42 -29.01 1.22
CA LEU A 228 1.15 -29.80 0.01
C LEU A 228 1.86 -31.15 -0.01
N ALA A 229 2.97 -31.28 0.73
CA ALA A 229 3.66 -32.56 0.91
C ALA A 229 2.92 -33.50 1.87
N LEU A 230 2.11 -32.96 2.80
CA LEU A 230 1.34 -33.72 3.78
C LEU A 230 -0.09 -34.04 3.33
N ASP A 231 -0.71 -33.11 2.61
CA ASP A 231 -2.10 -33.18 2.19
C ASP A 231 -2.27 -32.52 0.82
N ASP A 232 -2.71 -33.28 -0.18
CA ASP A 232 -3.01 -32.77 -1.52
C ASP A 232 -4.52 -32.65 -1.79
N GLY A 233 -5.33 -32.72 -0.74
CA GLY A 233 -6.77 -32.52 -0.76
C GLY A 233 -7.18 -31.15 -1.32
N TRP A 234 -8.41 -31.07 -1.86
CA TRP A 234 -8.87 -29.88 -2.56
C TRP A 234 -8.97 -28.65 -1.66
N GLU A 235 -9.27 -28.80 -0.36
CA GLU A 235 -9.24 -27.72 0.62
C GLU A 235 -7.84 -27.15 0.78
N THR A 236 -6.84 -28.03 0.91
CA THR A 236 -5.44 -27.64 1.07
C THR A 236 -4.90 -26.96 -0.18
N LEU A 237 -5.15 -27.53 -1.36
CA LEU A 237 -4.81 -26.89 -2.64
C LEU A 237 -5.43 -25.49 -2.77
N ARG A 238 -6.70 -25.35 -2.36
CA ARG A 238 -7.40 -24.05 -2.36
C ARG A 238 -6.74 -23.07 -1.40
N ASP A 239 -6.42 -23.48 -0.18
CA ASP A 239 -5.91 -22.59 0.86
C ASP A 239 -4.50 -22.10 0.54
N VAL A 240 -3.62 -23.00 0.07
CA VAL A 240 -2.29 -22.64 -0.41
C VAL A 240 -2.40 -21.69 -1.59
N ALA A 241 -3.28 -21.95 -2.56
CA ALA A 241 -3.46 -21.05 -3.69
C ALA A 241 -3.93 -19.64 -3.29
N MET A 242 -4.83 -19.54 -2.29
CA MET A 242 -5.29 -18.24 -1.80
C MET A 242 -4.18 -17.47 -1.10
N ALA A 243 -3.29 -18.17 -0.39
CA ALA A 243 -2.11 -17.60 0.24
C ALA A 243 -1.08 -17.12 -0.81
N GLU A 244 -0.71 -17.97 -1.77
CA GLU A 244 0.17 -17.63 -2.90
C GLU A 244 -0.34 -16.41 -3.67
N ARG A 245 -1.66 -16.30 -3.84
CA ARG A 245 -2.27 -15.14 -4.48
C ARG A 245 -2.08 -13.84 -3.68
N ARG A 246 -2.12 -13.87 -2.35
CA ARG A 246 -1.87 -12.69 -1.50
C ARG A 246 -0.43 -12.19 -1.68
N GLU A 247 0.51 -13.12 -1.81
CA GLU A 247 1.94 -12.83 -2.00
C GLU A 247 2.31 -12.52 -3.46
N GLY A 248 1.33 -12.31 -4.34
CA GLY A 248 1.57 -11.99 -5.75
C GLY A 248 2.01 -13.17 -6.63
N ARG A 249 2.15 -14.39 -6.10
CA ARG A 249 2.53 -15.63 -6.81
C ARG A 249 1.38 -16.25 -7.59
N SER A 250 0.74 -15.43 -8.43
CA SER A 250 -0.56 -15.74 -9.03
C SER A 250 -0.53 -16.87 -10.08
N GLY A 251 0.61 -17.14 -10.70
CA GLY A 251 0.79 -18.25 -11.65
C GLY A 251 0.60 -19.59 -10.96
N HIS A 252 1.38 -19.83 -9.91
CA HIS A 252 1.31 -21.05 -9.11
C HIS A 252 -0.06 -21.19 -8.41
N ALA A 253 -0.60 -20.09 -7.88
CA ALA A 253 -1.96 -20.08 -7.33
C ALA A 253 -3.03 -20.57 -8.33
N ALA A 254 -2.92 -20.18 -9.60
CA ALA A 254 -3.85 -20.63 -10.64
C ALA A 254 -3.72 -22.12 -10.96
N GLU A 255 -2.51 -22.68 -10.91
CA GLU A 255 -2.27 -24.12 -11.10
C GLU A 255 -2.86 -24.94 -9.96
N LEU A 256 -2.61 -24.52 -8.72
CA LEU A 256 -3.16 -25.13 -7.51
C LEU A 256 -4.70 -25.09 -7.50
N LEU A 257 -5.30 -23.96 -7.84
CA LEU A 257 -6.77 -23.87 -7.98
C LEU A 257 -7.32 -24.79 -9.07
N ALA A 258 -6.60 -24.95 -10.19
CA ALA A 258 -7.02 -25.88 -11.24
C ALA A 258 -6.97 -27.35 -10.77
N ARG A 259 -5.97 -27.73 -9.95
CA ARG A 259 -5.93 -29.03 -9.27
C ARG A 259 -7.08 -29.17 -8.27
N ALA A 260 -7.33 -28.15 -7.46
CA ALA A 260 -8.42 -28.13 -6.48
C ALA A 260 -9.79 -28.33 -7.15
N VAL A 261 -10.04 -27.70 -8.31
CA VAL A 261 -11.28 -27.90 -9.09
C VAL A 261 -11.47 -29.37 -9.50
N ARG A 262 -10.40 -30.07 -9.87
CA ARG A 262 -10.49 -31.50 -10.27
C ARG A 262 -10.75 -32.40 -9.07
N ALA A 263 -10.06 -32.16 -7.96
CA ALA A 263 -10.16 -32.96 -6.75
C ALA A 263 -11.45 -32.71 -5.93
N ALA A 264 -12.05 -31.52 -6.05
CA ALA A 264 -13.20 -31.15 -5.21
C ALA A 264 -14.50 -31.90 -5.58
N PRO A 265 -15.41 -32.09 -4.60
CA PRO A 265 -16.78 -32.55 -4.87
C PRO A 265 -17.53 -31.60 -5.81
N ALA A 266 -18.46 -32.14 -6.62
CA ALA A 266 -19.20 -31.39 -7.64
C ALA A 266 -19.82 -30.08 -7.10
N ALA A 267 -20.41 -30.12 -5.90
CA ALA A 267 -21.03 -28.97 -5.23
C ALA A 267 -20.06 -27.79 -4.96
N ARG A 268 -18.73 -28.03 -4.96
CA ARG A 268 -17.70 -27.02 -4.68
C ARG A 268 -17.02 -26.50 -5.95
N ARG A 269 -17.04 -27.26 -7.04
CA ARG A 269 -16.26 -26.98 -8.26
C ARG A 269 -16.62 -25.65 -8.92
N ALA A 270 -17.89 -25.25 -8.92
CA ALA A 270 -18.30 -23.95 -9.47
C ALA A 270 -17.62 -22.77 -8.75
N ARG A 271 -17.64 -22.75 -7.41
CA ARG A 271 -17.01 -21.65 -6.65
C ARG A 271 -15.49 -21.64 -6.79
N LEU A 272 -14.86 -22.82 -6.82
CA LEU A 272 -13.41 -22.92 -7.06
C LEU A 272 -13.03 -22.45 -8.47
N SER A 273 -13.85 -22.77 -9.47
CA SER A 273 -13.65 -22.34 -10.85
C SER A 273 -13.78 -20.83 -11.01
N LEU A 274 -14.71 -20.20 -10.27
CA LEU A 274 -14.77 -18.75 -10.18
C LEU A 274 -13.49 -18.16 -9.60
N ARG A 275 -12.99 -18.71 -8.47
CA ARG A 275 -11.72 -18.25 -7.86
C ARG A 275 -10.53 -18.40 -8.82
N LEU A 276 -10.47 -19.51 -9.57
CA LEU A 276 -9.46 -19.73 -10.61
C LEU A 276 -9.54 -18.65 -11.69
N ALA A 277 -10.74 -18.34 -12.17
CA ALA A 277 -10.97 -17.33 -13.19
C ALA A 277 -10.58 -15.93 -12.71
N GLU A 278 -10.92 -15.56 -11.48
CA GLU A 278 -10.52 -14.28 -10.86
C GLU A 278 -9.00 -14.18 -10.69
N THR A 279 -8.35 -15.27 -10.26
CA THR A 279 -6.89 -15.33 -10.11
C THR A 279 -6.19 -15.13 -11.45
N ARG A 280 -6.63 -15.85 -12.48
CA ARG A 280 -6.13 -15.69 -13.85
C ARG A 280 -6.36 -14.28 -14.38
N LEU A 281 -7.56 -13.74 -14.19
CA LEU A 281 -7.91 -12.40 -14.62
C LEU A 281 -6.98 -11.36 -13.99
N ASN A 282 -6.82 -11.38 -12.67
CA ASN A 282 -6.02 -10.40 -11.94
C ASN A 282 -4.55 -10.43 -12.37
N ALA A 283 -4.02 -11.62 -12.64
CA ALA A 283 -2.64 -11.83 -13.09
C ALA A 283 -2.43 -11.69 -14.60
N GLY A 284 -3.48 -11.40 -15.39
CA GLY A 284 -3.38 -11.31 -16.85
C GLY A 284 -3.15 -12.65 -17.56
N LEU A 285 -3.37 -13.78 -16.87
CA LEU A 285 -3.16 -15.12 -17.40
C LEU A 285 -4.28 -15.51 -18.39
N PRO A 286 -3.98 -16.36 -19.39
CA PRO A 286 -4.99 -16.90 -20.30
C PRO A 286 -5.94 -17.89 -19.61
N GLY A 287 -7.04 -18.23 -20.29
CA GLY A 287 -7.94 -19.31 -19.87
C GLY A 287 -8.96 -18.94 -18.78
N VAL A 288 -9.34 -17.66 -18.66
CA VAL A 288 -10.45 -17.22 -17.78
C VAL A 288 -11.76 -17.87 -18.20
N ASP A 289 -12.06 -17.85 -19.50
CA ASP A 289 -13.28 -18.43 -20.06
C ASP A 289 -13.32 -19.96 -19.87
N ALA A 290 -12.25 -20.64 -20.28
CA ALA A 290 -12.11 -22.10 -20.12
C ALA A 290 -12.26 -22.56 -18.66
N ALA A 291 -11.88 -21.74 -17.68
CA ALA A 291 -12.04 -22.07 -16.26
C ALA A 291 -13.52 -22.16 -15.84
N VAL A 292 -14.39 -21.33 -16.41
CA VAL A 292 -15.78 -21.19 -15.94
C VAL A 292 -16.81 -21.85 -16.84
N GLN A 293 -16.53 -22.02 -18.14
CA GLN A 293 -17.48 -22.56 -19.12
C GLN A 293 -18.20 -23.86 -18.66
N PRO A 294 -17.53 -24.85 -18.05
CA PRO A 294 -18.22 -26.06 -17.59
C PRO A 294 -19.28 -25.81 -16.50
N TRP A 295 -19.17 -24.71 -15.75
CA TRP A 295 -19.95 -24.44 -14.55
C TRP A 295 -20.96 -23.31 -14.71
N VAL A 296 -20.77 -22.42 -15.69
CA VAL A 296 -21.70 -21.32 -15.96
C VAL A 296 -23.09 -21.83 -16.32
N GLY A 297 -23.20 -22.96 -17.01
CA GLY A 297 -24.47 -23.60 -17.38
C GLY A 297 -25.00 -24.63 -16.39
N HIS A 298 -24.14 -25.14 -15.49
CA HIS A 298 -24.40 -26.33 -14.69
C HIS A 298 -25.59 -26.17 -13.72
N GLU A 299 -26.37 -27.23 -13.58
CA GLU A 299 -27.48 -27.32 -12.64
C GLU A 299 -26.95 -27.26 -11.19
N GLY A 300 -27.47 -26.34 -10.37
CA GLY A 300 -26.96 -26.12 -9.01
C GLY A 300 -25.86 -25.05 -8.88
N THR A 301 -25.35 -24.46 -9.96
CA THR A 301 -24.51 -23.24 -9.86
C THR A 301 -25.39 -22.07 -9.42
N PRO A 302 -25.12 -21.43 -8.26
CA PRO A 302 -25.92 -20.30 -7.80
C PRO A 302 -25.88 -19.13 -8.78
N ASP A 303 -27.01 -18.44 -8.97
CA ASP A 303 -27.12 -17.30 -9.89
C ASP A 303 -26.08 -16.19 -9.66
N SER A 304 -25.73 -15.94 -8.40
CA SER A 304 -24.69 -14.96 -8.03
C SER A 304 -23.29 -15.40 -8.47
N VAL A 305 -23.00 -16.70 -8.40
CA VAL A 305 -21.74 -17.30 -8.87
C VAL A 305 -21.70 -17.28 -10.39
N ARG A 306 -22.81 -17.64 -11.06
CA ARG A 306 -22.94 -17.55 -12.52
C ARG A 306 -22.70 -16.12 -13.02
N ALA A 307 -23.31 -15.13 -12.36
CA ALA A 307 -23.11 -13.72 -12.71
C ALA A 307 -21.65 -13.27 -12.51
N ALA A 308 -20.98 -13.74 -11.47
CA ALA A 308 -19.56 -13.44 -11.22
C ALA A 308 -18.63 -14.09 -12.26
N MET A 309 -18.92 -15.32 -12.67
CA MET A 309 -18.18 -16.00 -13.75
C MET A 309 -18.28 -15.23 -15.07
N GLU A 310 -19.50 -14.86 -15.47
CA GLU A 310 -19.75 -14.09 -16.69
C GLU A 310 -19.13 -12.68 -16.62
N LEU A 311 -19.13 -12.05 -15.44
CA LEU A 311 -18.43 -10.80 -15.20
C LEU A 311 -16.91 -10.96 -15.38
N ALA A 312 -16.31 -12.05 -14.88
CA ALA A 312 -14.89 -12.33 -15.05
C ALA A 312 -14.53 -12.52 -16.53
N VAL A 313 -15.33 -13.29 -17.28
CA VAL A 313 -15.18 -13.48 -18.74
C VAL A 313 -15.29 -12.15 -19.48
N GLY A 314 -16.31 -11.34 -19.15
CA GLY A 314 -16.49 -10.04 -19.79
C GLY A 314 -15.35 -9.08 -19.50
N THR A 315 -14.80 -9.12 -18.28
CA THR A 315 -13.67 -8.27 -17.87
C THR A 315 -12.37 -8.70 -18.57
N ASP A 316 -12.10 -10.00 -18.70
CA ASP A 316 -10.97 -10.51 -19.50
C ASP A 316 -11.10 -10.10 -20.97
N ALA A 317 -12.28 -10.29 -21.56
CA ALA A 317 -12.54 -9.88 -22.94
C ALA A 317 -12.28 -8.39 -23.14
N LEU A 318 -12.71 -7.54 -22.20
CA LEU A 318 -12.48 -6.09 -22.26
C LEU A 318 -10.99 -5.75 -22.16
N ARG A 319 -10.24 -6.37 -21.23
CA ARG A 319 -8.78 -6.20 -21.10
C ARG A 319 -8.03 -6.58 -22.36
N ARG A 320 -8.50 -7.61 -23.08
CA ARG A 320 -7.95 -8.07 -24.36
C ARG A 320 -8.49 -7.31 -25.58
N GLY A 321 -9.23 -6.21 -25.38
CA GLY A 321 -9.79 -5.40 -26.48
C GLY A 321 -11.00 -6.02 -27.20
N ARG A 322 -11.50 -7.18 -26.77
CA ARG A 322 -12.64 -7.89 -27.36
C ARG A 322 -13.98 -7.32 -26.86
N ARG A 323 -14.28 -6.06 -27.21
CA ARG A 323 -15.42 -5.29 -26.68
C ARG A 323 -16.79 -5.95 -26.92
N SER A 324 -17.01 -6.57 -28.08
CA SER A 324 -18.28 -7.26 -28.37
C SER A 324 -18.47 -8.50 -27.50
N GLY A 325 -17.40 -9.25 -27.25
CA GLY A 325 -17.40 -10.37 -26.31
C GLY A 325 -17.68 -9.92 -24.88
N ALA A 326 -17.05 -8.82 -24.45
CA ALA A 326 -17.29 -8.22 -23.14
C ALA A 326 -18.76 -7.81 -22.95
N GLU A 327 -19.34 -7.13 -23.94
CA GLU A 327 -20.74 -6.70 -23.90
C GLU A 327 -21.71 -7.89 -23.82
N SER A 328 -21.47 -8.96 -24.58
CA SER A 328 -22.27 -10.19 -24.51
C SER A 328 -22.20 -10.86 -23.13
N ALA A 329 -21.00 -11.00 -22.57
CA ALA A 329 -20.80 -11.60 -21.24
C ALA A 329 -21.43 -10.74 -20.13
N PHE A 330 -21.23 -9.42 -20.15
CA PHE A 330 -21.86 -8.53 -19.17
C PHE A 330 -23.39 -8.55 -19.28
N ARG A 331 -23.97 -8.68 -20.47
CA ARG A 331 -25.44 -8.84 -20.62
C ARG A 331 -25.93 -10.11 -19.95
N ARG A 332 -25.20 -11.23 -20.05
CA ARG A 332 -25.53 -12.47 -19.35
C ARG A 332 -25.39 -12.30 -17.83
N ALA A 333 -24.27 -11.73 -17.37
CA ALA A 333 -24.06 -11.43 -15.94
C ALA A 333 -25.15 -10.53 -15.34
N ALA A 334 -25.54 -9.47 -16.05
CA ALA A 334 -26.53 -8.49 -15.62
C ALA A 334 -27.96 -9.06 -15.50
N ARG A 335 -28.24 -10.24 -16.08
CA ARG A 335 -29.50 -10.97 -15.89
C ARG A 335 -29.58 -11.65 -14.53
N GLY A 336 -28.44 -11.96 -13.89
CA GLY A 336 -28.37 -12.61 -12.59
C GLY A 336 -28.69 -11.71 -11.40
N ARG A 337 -28.21 -12.11 -10.22
CA ARG A 337 -28.43 -11.41 -8.93
C ARG A 337 -27.10 -11.11 -8.23
N GLY A 338 -27.14 -10.21 -7.24
CA GLY A 338 -25.98 -9.85 -6.43
C GLY A 338 -25.05 -8.80 -7.05
N VAL A 339 -23.93 -8.55 -6.38
CA VAL A 339 -23.00 -7.45 -6.70
C VAL A 339 -22.38 -7.60 -8.10
N ALA A 340 -22.09 -8.82 -8.55
CA ALA A 340 -21.53 -9.07 -9.87
C ALA A 340 -22.51 -8.66 -10.99
N ALA A 341 -23.79 -8.99 -10.84
CA ALA A 341 -24.83 -8.58 -11.78
C ALA A 341 -25.02 -7.06 -11.80
N ALA A 342 -24.98 -6.42 -10.63
CA ALA A 342 -25.04 -4.95 -10.51
C ALA A 342 -23.84 -4.28 -11.19
N ARG A 343 -22.63 -4.79 -10.97
CA ARG A 343 -21.40 -4.32 -11.63
C ARG A 343 -21.47 -4.49 -13.14
N ALA A 344 -21.90 -5.65 -13.62
CA ALA A 344 -22.03 -5.92 -15.05
C ALA A 344 -23.04 -4.98 -15.73
N ALA A 345 -24.18 -4.73 -15.08
CA ALA A 345 -25.18 -3.76 -15.57
C ALA A 345 -24.62 -2.33 -15.64
N TYR A 346 -23.83 -1.92 -14.64
CA TYR A 346 -23.14 -0.64 -14.65
C TYR A 346 -22.08 -0.56 -15.76
N LEU A 347 -21.26 -1.59 -15.94
CA LEU A 347 -20.23 -1.65 -17.00
C LEU A 347 -20.84 -1.64 -18.40
N LEU A 348 -22.06 -2.15 -18.60
CA LEU A 348 -22.77 -1.99 -19.86
C LEU A 348 -23.13 -0.53 -20.16
N ALA A 349 -23.40 0.27 -19.12
CA ALA A 349 -23.56 1.70 -19.29
C ALA A 349 -22.24 2.36 -19.71
N ASP A 350 -21.11 1.97 -19.11
CA ASP A 350 -19.78 2.44 -19.50
C ASP A 350 -19.47 2.11 -20.97
N LEU A 351 -19.65 0.85 -21.38
CA LEU A 351 -19.44 0.42 -22.77
C LEU A 351 -20.38 1.09 -23.78
N ALA A 352 -21.56 1.51 -23.34
CA ALA A 352 -22.46 2.30 -24.17
C ALA A 352 -21.98 3.75 -24.28
N HIS A 353 -21.57 4.36 -23.16
CA HIS A 353 -21.03 5.71 -23.11
C HIS A 353 -19.76 5.86 -23.96
N ASP A 354 -18.82 4.92 -23.85
CA ASP A 354 -17.58 4.88 -24.64
C ASP A 354 -17.82 4.83 -26.17
N ARG A 355 -19.01 4.39 -26.59
CA ARG A 355 -19.43 4.33 -28.00
C ARG A 355 -20.36 5.49 -28.39
N GLY A 356 -20.53 6.49 -27.53
CA GLY A 356 -21.46 7.60 -27.76
C GLY A 356 -22.95 7.21 -27.70
N ARG A 357 -23.29 6.00 -27.25
CA ARG A 357 -24.69 5.51 -27.18
C ARG A 357 -25.37 5.99 -25.89
N LEU A 358 -25.61 7.31 -25.79
CA LEU A 358 -26.13 7.95 -24.56
C LEU A 358 -27.49 7.42 -24.10
N THR A 359 -28.39 7.09 -25.02
CA THR A 359 -29.68 6.48 -24.67
C THR A 359 -29.52 5.11 -24.04
N SER A 360 -28.69 4.24 -24.64
CA SER A 360 -28.38 2.92 -24.06
C SER A 360 -27.66 3.02 -22.71
N MET A 361 -26.74 3.97 -22.56
CA MET A 361 -26.08 4.26 -21.28
C MET A 361 -27.12 4.58 -20.20
N ARG A 362 -28.01 5.56 -20.45
CA ARG A 362 -29.06 5.96 -19.50
C ARG A 362 -29.99 4.79 -19.16
N THR A 363 -30.36 3.97 -20.13
CA THR A 363 -31.18 2.76 -19.90
C THR A 363 -30.50 1.79 -18.94
N TRP A 364 -29.22 1.50 -19.14
CA TRP A 364 -28.47 0.60 -18.25
C TRP A 364 -28.27 1.19 -16.85
N LEU A 365 -28.03 2.50 -16.72
CA LEU A 365 -27.94 3.14 -15.40
C LEU A 365 -29.28 3.08 -14.67
N LYS A 366 -30.39 3.43 -15.32
CA LYS A 366 -31.75 3.34 -14.73
C LYS A 366 -32.04 1.91 -14.26
N ARG A 367 -31.74 0.92 -15.11
CA ARG A 367 -31.91 -0.50 -14.78
C ARG A 367 -31.04 -0.91 -13.59
N THR A 368 -29.80 -0.43 -13.53
CA THR A 368 -28.87 -0.73 -12.42
C THR A 368 -29.39 -0.18 -11.11
N SER A 369 -29.80 1.10 -11.08
CA SER A 369 -30.35 1.74 -9.88
C SER A 369 -31.69 1.18 -9.43
N ALA A 370 -32.53 0.72 -10.36
CA ALA A 370 -33.85 0.16 -10.05
C ALA A 370 -33.76 -1.30 -9.55
N ARG A 371 -32.93 -2.12 -10.21
CA ARG A 371 -32.81 -3.55 -9.90
C ARG A 371 -31.90 -3.82 -8.70
N PHE A 372 -30.92 -2.96 -8.45
CA PHE A 372 -29.93 -3.16 -7.39
C PHE A 372 -29.84 -1.95 -6.44
N PRO A 373 -30.96 -1.48 -5.86
CA PRO A 373 -31.04 -0.19 -5.16
C PRO A 373 -30.17 -0.11 -3.90
N ARG A 374 -29.86 -1.26 -3.26
CA ARG A 374 -28.99 -1.36 -2.08
C ARG A 374 -27.52 -1.67 -2.40
N SER A 375 -27.17 -1.82 -3.68
CA SER A 375 -25.79 -2.09 -4.07
C SER A 375 -25.01 -0.79 -4.30
N TYR A 376 -23.69 -0.83 -4.09
CA TYR A 376 -22.79 0.27 -4.44
C TYR A 376 -23.02 0.77 -5.88
N TYR A 377 -23.15 -0.15 -6.85
CA TYR A 377 -23.35 0.19 -8.26
C TYR A 377 -24.74 0.79 -8.54
N GLY A 378 -25.76 0.43 -7.76
CA GLY A 378 -27.08 1.05 -7.85
C GLY A 378 -27.05 2.52 -7.40
N GLY A 379 -26.37 2.80 -6.30
CA GLY A 379 -26.11 4.17 -5.84
C GLY A 379 -25.23 4.95 -6.83
N LEU A 380 -24.14 4.35 -7.30
CA LEU A 380 -23.26 4.98 -8.30
C LEU A 380 -24.00 5.28 -9.62
N ALA A 381 -24.95 4.42 -10.02
CA ALA A 381 -25.80 4.68 -11.17
C ALA A 381 -26.73 5.89 -10.97
N LEU A 382 -27.26 6.09 -9.75
CA LEU A 382 -28.05 7.29 -9.41
C LEU A 382 -27.19 8.56 -9.50
N MET A 383 -26.00 8.54 -8.91
CA MET A 383 -25.06 9.68 -8.99
C MET A 383 -24.77 10.03 -10.44
N ARG A 384 -24.44 9.04 -11.27
CA ARG A 384 -24.14 9.26 -12.69
C ARG A 384 -25.35 9.73 -13.49
N LEU A 385 -26.56 9.24 -13.21
CA LEU A 385 -27.77 9.79 -13.82
C LEU A 385 -28.00 11.25 -13.40
N GLY A 386 -27.67 11.62 -12.16
CA GLY A 386 -27.72 12.99 -11.66
C GLY A 386 -26.77 13.91 -12.44
N PHE A 387 -25.50 13.51 -12.59
CA PHE A 387 -24.53 14.25 -13.40
C PHE A 387 -24.94 14.39 -14.86
N VAL A 388 -25.47 13.32 -15.47
CA VAL A 388 -25.99 13.39 -16.85
C VAL A 388 -27.16 14.35 -16.97
N ALA A 389 -28.08 14.37 -16.00
CA ALA A 389 -29.18 15.32 -15.99
C ALA A 389 -28.68 16.76 -15.81
N PHE A 390 -27.70 16.97 -14.94
CA PHE A 390 -27.08 18.28 -14.72
C PHE A 390 -26.41 18.82 -15.99
N LEU A 391 -25.67 17.97 -16.72
CA LEU A 391 -25.09 18.32 -18.02
C LEU A 391 -26.12 18.67 -19.10
N GLN A 392 -27.31 18.11 -18.98
CA GLN A 392 -28.43 18.34 -19.90
C GLN A 392 -29.30 19.52 -19.45
N GLU A 393 -28.88 20.26 -18.42
CA GLU A 393 -29.62 21.37 -17.82
C GLU A 393 -30.99 20.95 -17.25
N ASP A 394 -31.22 19.63 -17.08
CA ASP A 394 -32.33 19.05 -16.31
C ASP A 394 -32.01 19.13 -14.81
N TYR A 395 -31.91 20.36 -14.29
CA TYR A 395 -31.47 20.61 -12.92
C TYR A 395 -32.48 20.05 -11.89
N ALA A 396 -33.78 20.19 -12.14
CA ALA A 396 -34.81 19.60 -11.29
C ALA A 396 -34.68 18.06 -11.23
N GLY A 397 -34.49 17.41 -12.39
CA GLY A 397 -34.27 15.98 -12.45
C GLY A 397 -32.92 15.56 -11.86
N ALA A 398 -31.88 16.38 -11.94
CA ALA A 398 -30.60 16.13 -11.29
C ALA A 398 -30.77 16.11 -9.76
N ALA A 399 -31.42 17.13 -9.19
CA ALA A 399 -31.70 17.24 -7.76
C ALA A 399 -32.47 16.01 -7.23
N VAL A 400 -33.50 15.54 -7.95
CA VAL A 400 -34.25 14.33 -7.58
C VAL A 400 -33.36 13.08 -7.49
N ARG A 401 -32.39 12.93 -8.40
CA ARG A 401 -31.51 11.76 -8.45
C ARG A 401 -30.47 11.78 -7.34
N PHE A 402 -29.88 12.94 -7.04
CA PHE A 402 -28.97 13.10 -5.90
C PHE A 402 -29.70 12.89 -4.57
N ARG A 403 -30.90 13.46 -4.40
CA ARG A 403 -31.77 13.20 -3.24
C ARG A 403 -32.08 11.70 -3.10
N SER A 404 -32.38 11.03 -4.20
CA SER A 404 -32.65 9.59 -4.22
C SER A 404 -31.44 8.77 -3.76
N TYR A 405 -30.22 9.16 -4.11
CA TYR A 405 -29.01 8.55 -3.57
C TYR A 405 -28.95 8.74 -2.05
N ARG A 406 -29.06 9.99 -1.60
CA ARG A 406 -28.95 10.37 -0.18
C ARG A 406 -29.93 9.62 0.72
N LEU A 407 -31.18 9.48 0.29
CA LEU A 407 -32.21 8.74 1.03
C LEU A 407 -31.95 7.22 1.07
N ARG A 408 -31.38 6.65 0.00
CA ARG A 408 -31.10 5.20 -0.09
C ARG A 408 -29.76 4.80 0.53
N SER A 409 -28.82 5.72 0.60
CA SER A 409 -27.44 5.49 1.02
C SER A 409 -26.91 6.67 1.84
N PRO A 410 -27.55 7.00 2.99
CA PRO A 410 -27.18 8.16 3.80
C PRO A 410 -25.76 8.08 4.39
N ARG A 411 -25.22 6.86 4.54
CA ARG A 411 -23.83 6.59 4.95
C ARG A 411 -22.97 6.04 3.80
N GLY A 412 -23.43 6.23 2.56
CA GLY A 412 -22.71 5.77 1.37
C GLY A 412 -21.49 6.62 1.05
N ALA A 413 -20.55 6.08 0.27
CA ALA A 413 -19.32 6.76 -0.12
C ALA A 413 -19.52 8.08 -0.91
N TRP A 414 -20.75 8.39 -1.35
CA TRP A 414 -21.11 9.61 -2.06
C TRP A 414 -22.13 10.46 -1.28
N ALA A 415 -22.30 10.25 0.03
CA ALA A 415 -23.31 10.96 0.82
C ALA A 415 -23.13 12.48 0.78
N SER A 416 -21.94 12.99 1.17
CA SER A 416 -21.62 14.43 1.08
C SER A 416 -21.73 14.95 -0.35
N ALA A 417 -21.22 14.18 -1.32
CA ALA A 417 -21.33 14.50 -2.74
C ALA A 417 -22.78 14.69 -3.18
N ALA A 418 -23.68 13.79 -2.76
CA ALA A 418 -25.08 13.83 -3.14
C ALA A 418 -25.80 15.03 -2.52
N VAL A 419 -25.54 15.36 -1.25
CA VAL A 419 -26.09 16.58 -0.62
C VAL A 419 -25.64 17.82 -1.40
N TYR A 420 -24.34 17.91 -1.65
CA TYR A 420 -23.73 19.03 -2.33
C TYR A 420 -24.25 19.20 -3.77
N TRP A 421 -24.27 18.13 -4.55
CA TRP A 421 -24.74 18.17 -5.94
C TRP A 421 -26.26 18.31 -6.04
N GLU A 422 -27.03 17.89 -5.03
CA GLU A 422 -28.44 18.28 -4.88
C GLU A 422 -28.56 19.80 -4.72
N GLY A 423 -27.71 20.41 -3.88
CA GLY A 423 -27.62 21.86 -3.71
C GLY A 423 -27.26 22.60 -5.01
N ARG A 424 -26.21 22.14 -5.71
CA ARG A 424 -25.80 22.66 -7.03
C ARG A 424 -26.94 22.63 -8.04
N ALA A 425 -27.68 21.53 -8.07
CA ALA A 425 -28.81 21.39 -8.98
C ALA A 425 -29.98 22.32 -8.59
N ARG A 426 -30.23 22.53 -7.29
CA ARG A 426 -31.25 23.48 -6.82
C ARG A 426 -30.88 24.92 -7.13
N GLU A 427 -29.63 25.28 -6.89
CA GLU A 427 -29.06 26.60 -7.21
C GLU A 427 -29.21 26.92 -8.70
N ALA A 428 -28.79 25.99 -9.58
CA ALA A 428 -28.92 26.15 -11.02
C ALA A 428 -30.38 26.18 -11.50
N ALA A 429 -31.31 25.60 -10.75
CA ALA A 429 -32.75 25.69 -11.00
C ALA A 429 -33.40 26.98 -10.44
N GLY A 430 -32.64 27.87 -9.79
CA GLY A 430 -33.12 29.10 -9.16
C GLY A 430 -33.64 28.95 -7.73
N ASP A 431 -33.65 27.73 -7.17
CA ASP A 431 -34.09 27.43 -5.80
C ASP A 431 -32.96 27.67 -4.79
N THR A 432 -32.56 28.94 -4.67
CA THR A 432 -31.40 29.36 -3.85
C THR A 432 -31.60 29.10 -2.36
N SER A 433 -32.84 29.13 -1.85
CA SER A 433 -33.13 28.83 -0.44
C SER A 433 -32.84 27.36 -0.12
N ALA A 434 -33.36 26.42 -0.92
CA ALA A 434 -33.08 25.00 -0.71
C ALA A 434 -31.59 24.68 -0.93
N ALA A 435 -30.95 25.34 -1.89
CA ALA A 435 -29.51 25.18 -2.12
C ALA A 435 -28.69 25.58 -0.88
N ARG A 436 -28.96 26.75 -0.28
CA ARG A 436 -28.27 27.19 0.95
C ARG A 436 -28.49 26.24 2.13
N GLU A 437 -29.69 25.69 2.30
CA GLU A 437 -29.96 24.70 3.35
C GLU A 437 -29.11 23.42 3.16
N LEU A 438 -29.03 22.93 1.92
CA LEU A 438 -28.22 21.76 1.56
C LEU A 438 -26.73 22.02 1.76
N TYR A 439 -26.24 23.20 1.35
CA TYR A 439 -24.86 23.62 1.60
C TYR A 439 -24.55 23.74 3.10
N GLY A 440 -25.45 24.34 3.89
CA GLY A 440 -25.35 24.37 5.35
C GLY A 440 -25.35 22.99 6.01
N SER A 441 -26.05 22.02 5.42
CA SER A 441 -26.08 20.64 5.93
C SER A 441 -24.76 19.90 5.73
N VAL A 442 -24.14 20.04 4.55
CA VAL A 442 -22.86 19.38 4.26
C VAL A 442 -21.69 20.06 4.97
N THR A 443 -21.72 21.39 5.19
CA THR A 443 -20.71 22.08 6.01
C THR A 443 -20.72 21.58 7.46
N ARG A 444 -21.88 21.29 8.05
CA ARG A 444 -21.94 20.71 9.40
C ARG A 444 -21.54 19.24 9.49
N THR A 445 -21.80 18.45 8.44
CA THR A 445 -21.60 16.99 8.48
C THR A 445 -20.26 16.53 7.89
N ASP A 446 -19.62 17.37 7.08
CA ASP A 446 -18.34 17.12 6.42
C ASP A 446 -17.48 18.41 6.36
N PRO A 447 -17.29 19.15 7.48
CA PRO A 447 -16.74 20.51 7.49
C PRO A 447 -15.36 20.65 6.84
N VAL A 448 -14.53 19.61 6.96
CA VAL A 448 -13.17 19.59 6.41
C VAL A 448 -13.07 18.78 5.13
N GLY A 449 -14.15 18.13 4.69
CA GLY A 449 -14.17 17.34 3.46
C GLY A 449 -14.25 18.23 2.23
N TYR A 450 -13.93 17.65 1.07
CA TYR A 450 -13.96 18.37 -0.20
C TYR A 450 -15.32 19.07 -0.41
N TYR A 451 -16.44 18.38 -0.19
CA TYR A 451 -17.76 18.98 -0.44
C TYR A 451 -18.22 19.97 0.62
N GLY A 452 -17.81 19.79 1.88
CA GLY A 452 -18.11 20.77 2.93
C GLY A 452 -17.40 22.10 2.66
N LEU A 453 -16.11 22.05 2.33
CA LEU A 453 -15.36 23.26 1.96
C LEU A 453 -15.97 23.94 0.72
N ARG A 454 -16.27 23.18 -0.35
CA ARG A 454 -16.93 23.74 -1.54
C ARG A 454 -18.33 24.30 -1.28
N ALA A 455 -19.02 23.80 -0.26
CA ALA A 455 -20.31 24.33 0.16
C ALA A 455 -20.16 25.63 0.96
N ALA A 456 -19.15 25.71 1.83
CA ALA A 456 -18.82 26.93 2.58
C ALA A 456 -18.54 28.10 1.64
N ASP A 457 -17.69 27.87 0.61
CA ASP A 457 -17.37 28.86 -0.44
C ASP A 457 -18.64 29.44 -1.08
N ARG A 458 -19.64 28.59 -1.36
CA ARG A 458 -20.90 29.02 -2.02
C ARG A 458 -21.83 29.80 -1.12
N THR A 459 -21.80 29.54 0.17
CA THR A 459 -22.60 30.28 1.14
C THR A 459 -21.94 31.60 1.56
N GLY A 460 -20.70 31.85 1.13
CA GLY A 460 -19.88 32.97 1.62
C GLY A 460 -19.56 32.84 3.11
N GLY A 461 -19.65 31.61 3.65
CA GLY A 461 -19.30 31.29 5.03
C GLY A 461 -17.79 31.06 5.16
N ASP A 462 -17.25 31.19 6.36
CA ASP A 462 -15.83 30.96 6.54
C ASP A 462 -15.55 29.45 6.49
N ALA A 463 -14.48 29.09 5.76
CA ALA A 463 -14.13 27.73 5.39
C ALA A 463 -13.60 26.89 6.57
N LEU A 464 -14.18 26.97 7.77
CA LEU A 464 -14.02 26.12 8.96
C LEU A 464 -15.10 26.47 10.02
N ASP A 465 -16.21 27.13 9.66
CA ASP A 465 -17.26 27.54 10.62
C ASP A 465 -17.83 26.38 11.47
N GLY A 466 -17.69 25.13 10.99
CA GLY A 466 -18.06 23.91 11.72
C GLY A 466 -16.94 23.28 12.55
N VAL A 467 -15.83 23.98 12.78
CA VAL A 467 -14.70 23.56 13.61
C VAL A 467 -14.69 24.40 14.88
N ASP A 468 -14.70 23.75 16.04
CA ASP A 468 -14.68 24.45 17.32
C ASP A 468 -13.31 25.12 17.51
N ALA A 469 -13.32 26.44 17.75
CA ALA A 469 -12.10 27.23 17.90
C ALA A 469 -11.34 26.91 19.21
N ASP A 470 -12.08 26.55 20.26
CA ASP A 470 -11.52 26.28 21.58
C ASP A 470 -11.95 24.92 22.09
N THR A 471 -10.95 24.09 22.41
CA THR A 471 -11.10 23.04 23.40
C THR A 471 -10.06 23.32 24.47
N LEU A 472 -10.48 23.35 25.74
CA LEU A 472 -9.53 23.51 26.84
C LEU A 472 -8.43 22.46 26.70
N PRO A 473 -7.14 22.84 26.75
CA PRO A 473 -6.07 21.87 26.74
C PRO A 473 -6.29 20.92 27.93
N GLU A 474 -6.51 19.65 27.64
CA GLU A 474 -6.46 18.64 28.70
C GLU A 474 -5.03 18.64 29.26
N PRO A 475 -4.85 18.52 30.59
CA PRO A 475 -3.53 18.50 31.19
C PRO A 475 -2.66 17.42 30.55
N ALA A 476 -1.40 17.78 30.29
CA ALA A 476 -0.43 16.87 29.70
C ALA A 476 -0.39 15.55 30.49
N PRO A 477 -0.47 14.40 29.81
CA PRO A 477 -0.54 13.11 30.50
C PRO A 477 0.76 12.83 31.26
N ALA A 478 0.64 12.12 32.39
CA ALA A 478 1.74 11.80 33.31
C ALA A 478 2.85 10.89 32.73
N TRP A 479 2.84 10.59 31.42
CA TRP A 479 3.81 9.73 30.75
C TRP A 479 4.80 10.48 29.84
N SER A 480 4.85 11.82 29.89
CA SER A 480 5.74 12.64 29.04
C SER A 480 7.18 12.10 28.95
N ASP A 481 7.81 11.80 30.10
CA ASP A 481 9.20 11.29 30.15
C ASP A 481 9.37 9.93 29.45
N ARG A 482 8.33 9.07 29.50
CA ARG A 482 8.36 7.76 28.83
C ARG A 482 8.32 7.92 27.31
N VAL A 483 7.64 8.96 26.82
CA VAL A 483 7.59 9.29 25.40
C VAL A 483 8.89 9.92 24.93
N ASP A 484 9.55 10.76 25.74
CA ASP A 484 10.91 11.24 25.40
C ASP A 484 11.90 10.08 25.24
N ALA A 485 11.90 9.14 26.18
CA ALA A 485 12.73 7.95 26.08
C ALA A 485 12.39 7.09 24.85
N LEU A 486 11.10 6.94 24.53
CA LEU A 486 10.64 6.24 23.31
C LEU A 486 11.17 6.93 22.05
N LEU A 487 10.97 8.24 21.92
CA LEU A 487 11.37 9.01 20.73
C LEU A 487 12.88 9.00 20.54
N ALA A 488 13.65 9.08 21.63
CA ALA A 488 15.10 8.90 21.59
C ALA A 488 15.48 7.53 20.99
N ARG A 489 14.87 6.42 21.47
CA ARG A 489 15.10 5.08 20.90
C ARG A 489 14.70 5.00 19.43
N MET A 490 13.51 5.50 19.08
CA MET A 490 13.00 5.49 17.71
C MET A 490 13.94 6.23 16.77
N ASN A 491 14.46 7.40 17.17
CA ASN A 491 15.39 8.18 16.38
C ASN A 491 16.71 7.44 16.15
N LEU A 492 17.25 6.77 17.18
CA LEU A 492 18.44 5.94 17.02
C LEU A 492 18.20 4.76 16.09
N LEU A 493 17.03 4.10 16.18
CA LEU A 493 16.67 3.03 15.27
C LEU A 493 16.54 3.52 13.83
N ARG A 494 15.93 4.70 13.61
CA ARG A 494 15.86 5.36 12.28
C ARG A 494 17.26 5.63 11.73
N GLU A 495 18.15 6.19 12.55
CA GLU A 495 19.54 6.46 12.18
C GLU A 495 20.34 5.22 11.77
N LEU A 496 19.95 4.02 12.24
CA LEU A 496 20.54 2.75 11.84
C LEU A 496 19.87 2.12 10.61
N GLY A 497 18.89 2.80 9.99
CA GLY A 497 18.06 2.23 8.93
C GLY A 497 17.06 1.18 9.44
N TRP A 498 16.83 1.11 10.75
CA TRP A 498 15.95 0.13 11.39
C TRP A 498 14.57 0.72 11.71
N ARG A 499 14.04 1.53 10.79
CA ARG A 499 12.73 2.16 10.90
C ARG A 499 11.60 1.20 11.26
N PRO A 500 11.50 -0.04 10.73
CA PRO A 500 10.48 -0.99 11.17
C PRO A 500 10.51 -1.28 12.67
N ARG A 501 11.71 -1.40 13.27
CA ARG A 501 11.87 -1.60 14.73
C ARG A 501 11.43 -0.37 15.52
N ALA A 502 11.69 0.83 14.99
CA ALA A 502 11.19 2.08 15.58
C ALA A 502 9.66 2.12 15.60
N LEU A 503 9.01 1.66 14.53
CA LEU A 503 7.54 1.58 14.48
C LEU A 503 6.99 0.50 15.42
N THR A 504 7.69 -0.62 15.60
CA THR A 504 7.33 -1.64 16.61
C THR A 504 7.33 -1.07 18.03
N GLU A 505 8.35 -0.27 18.38
CA GLU A 505 8.42 0.45 19.67
C GLU A 505 7.22 1.40 19.84
N LEU A 506 6.86 2.13 18.78
CA LEU A 506 5.70 3.01 18.79
C LEU A 506 4.39 2.22 19.01
N ASP A 507 4.20 1.09 18.34
CA ASP A 507 2.99 0.28 18.51
C ASP A 507 2.84 -0.26 19.93
N ALA A 508 3.94 -0.77 20.53
CA ALA A 508 3.96 -1.19 21.93
C ALA A 508 3.63 -0.02 22.88
N ALA A 509 4.21 1.16 22.63
CA ALA A 509 3.94 2.35 23.41
C ALA A 509 2.49 2.83 23.27
N ARG A 510 1.90 2.73 22.08
CA ARG A 510 0.48 3.07 21.85
C ARG A 510 -0.42 2.19 22.70
N GLU A 511 -0.20 0.89 22.72
CA GLU A 511 -0.97 -0.04 23.55
C GLU A 511 -0.83 0.25 25.05
N ALA A 512 0.38 0.55 25.50
CA ALA A 512 0.69 0.80 26.90
C ALA A 512 0.15 2.16 27.39
N LEU A 513 0.35 3.23 26.62
CA LEU A 513 0.20 4.63 27.08
C LEU A 513 -1.11 5.29 26.64
N VAL A 514 -1.69 4.87 25.51
CA VAL A 514 -2.82 5.58 24.89
C VAL A 514 -4.15 4.98 25.35
N LYS A 515 -4.82 5.62 26.30
CA LYS A 515 -6.13 5.16 26.82
C LYS A 515 -7.27 6.09 26.41
N ARG A 516 -7.03 7.40 26.34
CA ARG A 516 -8.04 8.44 26.09
C ARG A 516 -7.85 9.13 24.73
N GLY A 517 -8.84 9.91 24.30
CA GLY A 517 -8.74 10.73 23.09
C GLY A 517 -7.62 11.76 23.17
N ALA A 518 -7.46 12.41 24.33
CA ALA A 518 -6.39 13.37 24.59
C ALA A 518 -4.98 12.75 24.51
N ASP A 519 -4.79 11.54 25.04
CA ASP A 519 -3.50 10.83 24.96
C ASP A 519 -3.06 10.62 23.49
N ARG A 520 -4.01 10.43 22.58
CA ARG A 520 -3.75 10.27 21.14
C ARG A 520 -3.25 11.56 20.51
N LEU A 521 -3.86 12.69 20.87
CA LEU A 521 -3.51 14.00 20.34
C LEU A 521 -2.15 14.45 20.88
N GLU A 522 -1.89 14.27 22.17
CA GLU A 522 -0.57 14.54 22.76
C GLU A 522 0.52 13.72 22.06
N LEU A 523 0.32 12.40 21.93
CA LEU A 523 1.31 11.55 21.25
C LEU A 523 1.51 11.97 19.79
N ALA A 524 0.46 12.43 19.10
CA ALA A 524 0.58 12.98 17.76
C ALA A 524 1.49 14.22 17.73
N HIS A 525 1.32 15.17 18.64
CA HIS A 525 2.18 16.35 18.74
C HIS A 525 3.64 15.97 19.00
N ARG A 526 3.89 15.07 19.96
CA ARG A 526 5.25 14.63 20.31
C ARG A 526 5.95 13.89 19.17
N LEU A 527 5.20 13.08 18.40
CA LEU A 527 5.72 12.44 17.19
C LEU A 527 6.08 13.46 16.11
N GLU A 528 5.23 14.47 15.90
CA GLU A 528 5.48 15.52 14.91
C GLU A 528 6.71 16.34 15.26
N GLU A 529 6.87 16.75 16.52
CA GLU A 529 8.06 17.45 17.03
C GLU A 529 9.35 16.65 16.83
N ALA A 530 9.27 15.32 16.93
CA ALA A 530 10.39 14.42 16.67
C ALA A 530 10.62 14.07 15.18
N GLY A 531 9.84 14.66 14.27
CA GLY A 531 9.94 14.44 12.83
C GLY A 531 9.41 13.08 12.36
N TRP A 532 8.41 12.53 13.06
CA TRP A 532 7.68 11.30 12.70
C TRP A 532 6.27 11.64 12.17
N SER A 533 6.20 12.46 11.12
CA SER A 533 4.95 13.10 10.67
C SER A 533 3.86 12.16 10.20
N SER A 534 4.20 11.11 9.44
CA SER A 534 3.20 10.14 9.00
C SER A 534 2.58 9.37 10.20
N PRO A 535 3.38 8.82 11.14
CA PRO A 535 2.85 8.30 12.40
C PRO A 535 2.04 9.32 13.23
N ALA A 536 2.50 10.57 13.32
CA ALA A 536 1.81 11.64 14.04
C ALA A 536 0.40 11.89 13.47
N ILE A 537 0.31 12.05 12.15
CA ILE A 537 -0.96 12.20 11.43
C ILE A 537 -1.88 11.01 11.66
N GLY A 538 -1.34 9.79 11.67
CA GLY A 538 -2.11 8.58 11.97
C GLY A 538 -2.69 8.61 13.39
N MET A 539 -1.92 9.06 14.36
CA MET A 539 -2.37 9.26 15.73
C MET A 539 -3.43 10.37 15.86
N ALA A 540 -3.27 11.48 15.13
CA ALA A 540 -4.26 12.54 15.07
C ALA A 540 -5.60 12.04 14.48
N TRP A 541 -5.58 11.26 13.39
CA TRP A 541 -6.81 10.62 12.88
C TRP A 541 -7.44 9.64 13.87
N SER A 542 -6.65 8.95 14.69
CA SER A 542 -7.18 8.12 15.78
C SER A 542 -7.85 8.98 16.86
N ALA A 543 -7.30 10.16 17.17
CA ALA A 543 -7.92 11.11 18.09
C ALA A 543 -9.26 11.64 17.56
N PHE A 544 -9.34 11.94 16.26
CA PHE A 544 -10.59 12.30 15.58
C PHE A 544 -11.67 11.20 15.72
N ALA A 545 -11.29 9.94 15.49
CA ALA A 545 -12.21 8.81 15.65
C ALA A 545 -12.67 8.67 17.12
N ALA A 546 -11.78 8.87 18.09
CA ALA A 546 -12.12 8.85 19.52
C ALA A 546 -13.09 9.97 19.93
N ARG A 547 -13.10 11.09 19.20
CA ARG A 547 -14.05 12.23 19.37
C ARG A 547 -15.33 12.07 18.54
N SER A 548 -15.67 10.85 18.10
CA SER A 548 -16.86 10.57 17.28
C SER A 548 -16.95 11.42 16.00
N GLY A 549 -15.81 11.85 15.47
CA GLY A 549 -15.73 12.62 14.24
C GLY A 549 -15.99 14.13 14.38
N GLN A 550 -15.88 14.68 15.60
CA GLN A 550 -15.92 16.13 15.83
C GLN A 550 -14.55 16.77 15.59
N TRP A 551 -14.56 17.98 15.02
CA TRP A 551 -13.35 18.76 14.71
C TRP A 551 -13.21 19.94 15.68
N ASP A 552 -12.02 20.07 16.24
CA ASP A 552 -11.52 21.27 16.91
C ASP A 552 -10.25 21.76 16.19
N GLU A 553 -9.87 23.02 16.38
CA GLU A 553 -8.68 23.57 15.73
C GLU A 553 -7.38 22.81 16.08
N PRO A 554 -7.09 22.45 17.36
CA PRO A 554 -5.89 21.69 17.71
C PRO A 554 -5.78 20.34 16.97
N LEU A 555 -6.86 19.56 16.93
CA LEU A 555 -6.92 18.31 16.19
C LEU A 555 -6.72 18.53 14.70
N LEU A 556 -7.33 19.57 14.15
CA LEU A 556 -7.19 19.88 12.73
C LEU A 556 -5.74 20.21 12.38
N ARG A 557 -5.04 21.00 13.21
CA ARG A 557 -3.61 21.29 13.06
C ARG A 557 -2.74 20.03 13.18
N ALA A 558 -3.09 19.09 14.06
CA ALA A 558 -2.40 17.80 14.18
C ALA A 558 -2.62 16.86 12.98
N VAL A 559 -3.78 16.92 12.32
CA VAL A 559 -4.09 16.14 11.09
C VAL A 559 -3.47 16.76 9.84
N TYR A 560 -3.29 18.08 9.84
CA TYR A 560 -2.68 18.88 8.76
C TYR A 560 -1.45 19.66 9.27
N PRO A 561 -0.40 18.96 9.76
CA PRO A 561 0.82 19.63 10.18
C PRO A 561 1.56 20.18 8.94
N LEU A 562 2.46 21.13 9.17
CA LEU A 562 3.30 21.73 8.13
C LEU A 562 4.79 21.65 8.55
N PRO A 563 5.36 20.43 8.65
CA PRO A 563 6.80 20.29 8.84
C PRO A 563 7.52 20.84 7.61
N TYR A 564 8.78 21.23 7.78
CA TYR A 564 9.60 21.82 6.71
C TYR A 564 9.01 23.12 6.13
N ARG A 565 8.21 23.87 6.91
CA ARG A 565 7.52 25.10 6.46
C ARG A 565 8.43 26.03 5.67
N ASP A 566 9.58 26.38 6.22
CA ASP A 566 10.48 27.36 5.60
C ASP A 566 11.09 26.83 4.30
N THR A 567 11.52 25.56 4.28
CA THR A 567 11.99 24.87 3.07
C THR A 567 10.92 24.84 1.99
N LEU A 568 9.69 24.50 2.37
CA LEU A 568 8.55 24.38 1.47
C LEU A 568 8.15 25.74 0.89
N VAL A 569 8.02 26.77 1.74
CA VAL A 569 7.69 28.13 1.30
C VAL A 569 8.79 28.71 0.42
N SER A 570 10.06 28.49 0.77
CA SER A 570 11.21 28.92 -0.04
C SER A 570 11.21 28.25 -1.42
N ALA A 571 11.08 26.93 -1.47
CA ALA A 571 11.03 26.18 -2.73
C ALA A 571 9.81 26.56 -3.59
N ALA A 572 8.63 26.71 -2.99
CA ALA A 572 7.43 27.18 -3.67
C ALA A 572 7.66 28.56 -4.30
N ARG A 573 8.25 29.50 -3.56
CA ARG A 573 8.57 30.84 -4.04
C ARG A 573 9.56 30.82 -5.21
N GLN A 574 10.63 30.04 -5.10
CA GLN A 574 11.64 29.91 -6.14
C GLN A 574 11.09 29.28 -7.43
N ALA A 575 10.12 28.36 -7.29
CA ALA A 575 9.45 27.72 -8.41
C ALA A 575 8.20 28.47 -8.91
N SER A 576 7.85 29.63 -8.33
CA SER A 576 6.60 30.36 -8.62
C SER A 576 5.33 29.51 -8.46
N VAL A 577 5.30 28.65 -7.46
CA VAL A 577 4.17 27.79 -7.07
C VAL A 577 3.52 28.35 -5.80
N ASP A 578 2.20 28.18 -5.67
CA ASP A 578 1.50 28.48 -4.42
C ASP A 578 2.00 27.54 -3.29
N PRO A 579 2.53 28.06 -2.17
CA PRO A 579 3.00 27.22 -1.07
C PRO A 579 1.90 26.32 -0.48
N ALA A 580 0.64 26.75 -0.45
CA ALA A 580 -0.46 25.92 0.02
C ALA A 580 -0.71 24.73 -0.91
N LEU A 581 -0.56 24.93 -2.23
CA LEU A 581 -0.69 23.86 -3.22
C LEU A 581 0.48 22.86 -3.11
N LEU A 582 1.71 23.34 -2.91
CA LEU A 582 2.85 22.45 -2.70
C LEU A 582 2.70 21.63 -1.42
N ALA A 583 2.30 22.25 -0.31
CA ALA A 583 2.00 21.57 0.95
C ALA A 583 0.89 20.50 0.77
N ALA A 584 -0.15 20.82 0.01
CA ALA A 584 -1.24 19.90 -0.29
C ALA A 584 -0.79 18.67 -1.10
N VAL A 585 0.12 18.87 -2.06
CA VAL A 585 0.75 17.77 -2.82
C VAL A 585 1.62 16.92 -1.89
N VAL A 586 2.55 17.50 -1.13
CA VAL A 586 3.39 16.76 -0.17
C VAL A 586 2.54 15.95 0.80
N ARG A 587 1.49 16.57 1.36
CA ARG A 587 0.53 15.92 2.26
C ARG A 587 -0.11 14.68 1.66
N GLN A 588 -0.47 14.76 0.38
CA GLN A 588 -1.17 13.69 -0.33
C GLN A 588 -0.24 12.59 -0.84
N GLU A 589 1.00 12.94 -1.17
CA GLU A 589 2.00 12.01 -1.70
C GLU A 589 2.65 11.17 -0.59
N SER A 590 3.05 11.79 0.53
CA SER A 590 3.85 11.11 1.57
C SER A 590 3.31 11.26 2.98
N ALA A 591 2.28 12.09 3.20
CA ALA A 591 1.93 12.56 4.54
C ALA A 591 3.15 13.14 5.30
N PHE A 592 4.01 13.86 4.58
CA PHE A 592 5.26 14.45 5.08
C PHE A 592 6.30 13.44 5.60
N ASP A 593 6.22 12.18 5.17
CA ASP A 593 7.26 11.18 5.44
C ASP A 593 8.40 11.30 4.41
N PRO A 594 9.60 11.79 4.79
CA PRO A 594 10.72 11.92 3.86
C PRO A 594 11.29 10.57 3.42
N GLU A 595 11.00 9.51 4.16
CA GLU A 595 11.47 8.15 3.88
C GLU A 595 10.46 7.32 3.07
N ALA A 596 9.36 7.93 2.61
CA ALA A 596 8.31 7.23 1.87
C ALA A 596 8.81 6.68 0.52
N VAL A 597 8.62 5.38 0.30
CA VAL A 597 8.89 4.72 -0.99
C VAL A 597 7.65 3.94 -1.43
N SER A 598 7.10 4.27 -2.59
CA SER A 598 5.95 3.52 -3.14
C SER A 598 6.39 2.21 -3.79
N ASN A 599 5.44 1.28 -3.97
CA ASN A 599 5.65 0.04 -4.70
C ASN A 599 6.13 0.24 -6.15
N ALA A 600 5.85 1.40 -6.76
CA ALA A 600 6.31 1.76 -8.09
C ALA A 600 7.74 2.34 -8.09
N GLY A 601 8.32 2.61 -6.92
CA GLY A 601 9.64 3.20 -6.75
C GLY A 601 9.66 4.73 -6.73
N ALA A 602 8.53 5.38 -6.47
CA ALA A 602 8.49 6.82 -6.19
C ALA A 602 9.02 7.11 -4.77
N VAL A 603 9.79 8.19 -4.60
CA VAL A 603 10.59 8.43 -3.38
C VAL A 603 10.33 9.80 -2.75
N GLY A 604 10.28 9.82 -1.42
CA GLY A 604 10.31 10.99 -0.57
C GLY A 604 9.01 11.80 -0.54
N LEU A 605 9.14 13.05 -0.07
CA LEU A 605 8.02 13.92 0.31
C LEU A 605 7.01 14.18 -0.82
N THR A 606 7.49 14.34 -2.05
CA THR A 606 6.68 14.64 -3.23
C THR A 606 6.48 13.43 -4.14
N GLN A 607 6.92 12.23 -3.68
CA GLN A 607 6.87 10.96 -4.41
C GLN A 607 7.34 11.10 -5.87
N LEU A 608 8.54 11.66 -6.07
CA LEU A 608 9.11 11.71 -7.41
C LEU A 608 9.63 10.33 -7.82
N MET A 609 9.33 9.96 -9.06
CA MET A 609 10.04 8.87 -9.71
C MET A 609 11.50 9.28 -9.93
N PRO A 610 12.51 8.41 -9.68
CA PRO A 610 13.92 8.77 -9.88
C PRO A 610 14.23 9.32 -11.27
N ALA A 611 13.59 8.77 -12.31
CA ALA A 611 13.74 9.28 -13.69
C ALA A 611 13.16 10.69 -13.87
N THR A 612 12.05 11.01 -13.21
CA THR A 612 11.45 12.35 -13.23
C THR A 612 12.35 13.34 -12.50
N ALA A 613 12.85 12.97 -11.32
CA ALA A 613 13.75 13.83 -10.54
C ALA A 613 15.01 14.20 -11.31
N ARG A 614 15.71 13.22 -11.92
CA ARG A 614 16.88 13.48 -12.77
C ARG A 614 16.59 14.39 -13.96
N ARG A 615 15.43 14.21 -14.61
CA ARG A 615 15.01 15.08 -15.71
C ARG A 615 14.79 16.53 -15.23
N VAL A 616 14.10 16.71 -14.12
CA VAL A 616 13.81 18.04 -13.55
C VAL A 616 15.10 18.71 -13.08
N ALA A 617 15.98 17.98 -12.39
CA ALA A 617 17.29 18.48 -11.96
C ALA A 617 18.13 18.94 -13.15
N ARG A 618 18.25 18.11 -14.20
CA ARG A 618 18.96 18.44 -15.44
C ARG A 618 18.40 19.69 -16.11
N ASN A 619 17.07 19.82 -16.20
CA ASN A 619 16.41 21.00 -16.77
C ASN A 619 16.70 22.27 -15.95
N ALA A 620 16.88 22.14 -14.64
CA ALA A 620 17.16 23.23 -13.72
C ALA A 620 18.67 23.51 -13.56
N GLY A 621 19.56 22.75 -14.21
CA GLY A 621 21.00 22.88 -14.03
C GLY A 621 21.51 22.39 -12.66
N LEU A 622 20.74 21.54 -11.97
CA LEU A 622 21.07 20.96 -10.67
C LEU A 622 21.74 19.58 -10.83
N PRO A 623 22.52 19.12 -9.83
CA PRO A 623 23.03 17.75 -9.80
C PRO A 623 21.89 16.72 -9.93
N GLU A 624 22.10 15.69 -10.76
CA GLU A 624 21.12 14.62 -10.93
C GLU A 624 21.09 13.74 -9.67
N PRO A 625 19.95 13.65 -8.95
CA PRO A 625 19.88 12.88 -7.71
C PRO A 625 19.79 11.38 -7.98
N ASP A 626 20.35 10.59 -7.08
CA ASP A 626 20.01 9.19 -6.91
C ASP A 626 18.81 9.02 -5.95
N SER A 627 18.43 7.77 -5.65
CA SER A 627 17.29 7.51 -4.77
C SER A 627 17.55 7.90 -3.31
N THR A 628 18.80 7.92 -2.86
CA THR A 628 19.17 8.32 -1.49
C THR A 628 19.14 9.84 -1.33
N ASP A 629 19.58 10.58 -2.35
CA ASP A 629 19.44 12.05 -2.39
C ASP A 629 17.97 12.49 -2.30
N LEU A 630 17.04 11.70 -2.86
CA LEU A 630 15.60 11.97 -2.80
C LEU A 630 14.96 11.77 -1.42
N LEU A 631 15.68 11.19 -0.46
CA LEU A 631 15.25 11.11 0.93
C LEU A 631 15.55 12.41 1.69
N ASP A 632 16.42 13.28 1.17
CA ASP A 632 16.64 14.61 1.73
C ASP A 632 15.41 15.52 1.49
N PRO A 633 14.80 16.07 2.54
CA PRO A 633 13.63 16.93 2.41
C PRO A 633 13.86 18.16 1.52
N GLY A 634 15.04 18.78 1.57
CA GLY A 634 15.38 19.97 0.79
C GLY A 634 15.41 19.67 -0.70
N VAL A 635 16.19 18.66 -1.09
CA VAL A 635 16.30 18.20 -2.49
C VAL A 635 14.93 17.76 -3.03
N ASN A 636 14.18 16.96 -2.26
CA ASN A 636 12.91 16.41 -2.72
C ASN A 636 11.84 17.51 -2.90
N ILE A 637 11.72 18.43 -1.93
CA ILE A 637 10.77 19.55 -2.01
C ILE A 637 11.15 20.48 -3.17
N GLU A 638 12.44 20.81 -3.35
CA GLU A 638 12.86 21.70 -4.44
C GLU A 638 12.51 21.11 -5.82
N LEU A 639 12.88 19.85 -6.06
CA LEU A 639 12.61 19.19 -7.33
C LEU A 639 11.12 18.97 -7.54
N GLY A 640 10.36 18.65 -6.48
CA GLY A 640 8.91 18.51 -6.55
C GLY A 640 8.21 19.83 -6.86
N ALA A 641 8.64 20.94 -6.25
CA ALA A 641 8.14 22.28 -6.55
C ALA A 641 8.40 22.68 -8.00
N ARG A 642 9.62 22.44 -8.49
CA ARG A 642 9.98 22.68 -9.91
C ARG A 642 9.16 21.81 -10.86
N TYR A 643 8.96 20.54 -10.55
CA TYR A 643 8.14 19.65 -11.37
C TYR A 643 6.67 20.12 -11.42
N LEU A 644 6.11 20.51 -10.29
CA LEU A 644 4.77 21.07 -10.22
C LEU A 644 4.65 22.38 -11.02
N SER A 645 5.68 23.24 -10.95
CA SER A 645 5.78 24.45 -11.78
C SER A 645 5.81 24.14 -13.27
N GLU A 646 6.61 23.16 -13.71
CA GLU A 646 6.65 22.70 -15.12
C GLU A 646 5.25 22.27 -15.60
N LEU A 647 4.47 21.59 -14.74
CA LEU A 647 3.12 21.15 -15.07
C LEU A 647 2.13 22.31 -15.12
N LEU A 648 2.19 23.25 -14.17
CA LEU A 648 1.35 24.44 -14.17
C LEU A 648 1.61 25.27 -15.43
N ALA A 649 2.88 25.55 -15.75
CA ALA A 649 3.28 26.27 -16.96
C ALA A 649 2.82 25.56 -18.24
N ARG A 650 2.94 24.22 -18.30
CA ARG A 650 2.50 23.42 -19.45
C ARG A 650 0.99 23.50 -19.72
N TYR A 651 0.20 23.78 -18.70
CA TYR A 651 -1.26 23.83 -18.80
C TYR A 651 -1.83 25.21 -18.49
N ASP A 652 -1.08 26.26 -18.84
CA ASP A 652 -1.53 27.65 -18.77
C ASP A 652 -2.00 28.07 -17.37
N GLY A 653 -1.35 27.54 -16.33
CA GLY A 653 -1.70 27.77 -14.92
C GLY A 653 -2.84 26.91 -14.39
N SER A 654 -3.41 26.00 -15.18
CA SER A 654 -4.54 25.17 -14.74
C SER A 654 -4.15 24.19 -13.62
N ARG A 655 -4.57 24.48 -12.39
CA ARG A 655 -4.31 23.63 -11.20
C ARG A 655 -4.86 22.22 -11.41
N LEU A 656 -6.11 22.15 -11.85
CA LEU A 656 -6.79 20.88 -12.14
C LEU A 656 -6.04 20.03 -13.18
N ALA A 657 -5.55 20.66 -14.26
CA ALA A 657 -4.78 19.97 -15.28
C ALA A 657 -3.44 19.45 -14.74
N ALA A 658 -2.74 20.29 -13.97
CA ALA A 658 -1.46 19.96 -13.35
C ALA A 658 -1.61 18.78 -12.39
N LEU A 659 -2.61 18.78 -11.49
CA LEU A 659 -2.84 17.69 -10.54
C LEU A 659 -3.21 16.36 -11.22
N VAL A 660 -4.04 16.41 -12.27
CA VAL A 660 -4.34 15.22 -13.08
C VAL A 660 -3.07 14.70 -13.75
N ALA A 661 -2.23 15.58 -14.30
CA ALA A 661 -1.00 15.18 -14.95
C ALA A 661 0.07 14.69 -13.95
N TYR A 662 0.12 15.25 -12.75
CA TYR A 662 1.04 14.84 -11.68
C TYR A 662 0.78 13.39 -11.28
N ASN A 663 -0.48 13.07 -10.93
CA ASN A 663 -0.86 11.73 -10.49
C ASN A 663 -1.01 10.71 -11.65
N ALA A 664 -1.55 11.14 -12.78
CA ALA A 664 -2.03 10.24 -13.83
C ALA A 664 -1.22 10.33 -15.14
N GLY A 665 -0.32 11.32 -15.25
CA GLY A 665 0.50 11.58 -16.42
C GLY A 665 -0.18 12.48 -17.48
N PRO A 666 0.60 13.27 -18.25
CA PRO A 666 0.09 14.17 -19.30
C PRO A 666 -0.83 13.51 -20.34
N THR A 667 -0.53 12.27 -20.73
CA THR A 667 -1.32 11.52 -21.72
C THR A 667 -2.77 11.35 -21.28
N ARG A 668 -3.01 11.11 -19.98
CA ARG A 668 -4.36 10.93 -19.45
C ARG A 668 -5.12 12.25 -19.42
N TRP A 669 -4.48 13.33 -18.98
CA TRP A 669 -5.05 14.67 -19.07
C TRP A 669 -5.50 15.01 -20.50
N HIS A 670 -4.64 14.84 -21.51
CA HIS A 670 -4.98 15.17 -22.90
C HIS A 670 -6.16 14.36 -23.45
N ARG A 671 -6.36 13.14 -22.96
CA ARG A 671 -7.53 12.33 -23.27
C ARG A 671 -8.77 12.84 -22.54
N TRP A 672 -8.68 13.08 -21.25
CA TRP A 672 -9.85 13.42 -20.41
C TRP A 672 -10.31 14.86 -20.59
N ARG A 673 -9.44 15.79 -20.99
CA ARG A 673 -9.83 17.18 -21.28
C ARG A 673 -10.84 17.34 -22.44
N ARG A 674 -11.10 16.26 -23.18
CA ARG A 674 -12.09 16.20 -24.26
C ARG A 674 -13.48 15.76 -23.78
N LEU A 675 -13.62 15.39 -22.51
CA LEU A 675 -14.90 15.05 -21.91
C LEU A 675 -15.84 16.27 -21.90
N PRO A 676 -17.14 16.09 -22.19
CA PRO A 676 -18.11 17.18 -22.20
C PRO A 676 -18.19 17.90 -20.85
N GLU A 677 -18.00 17.17 -19.75
CA GLU A 677 -18.01 17.70 -18.39
C GLU A 677 -17.00 18.82 -18.17
N ARG A 678 -15.81 18.75 -18.79
CA ARG A 678 -14.81 19.81 -18.69
C ARG A 678 -15.27 21.13 -19.30
N ARG A 679 -16.04 21.07 -20.37
CA ARG A 679 -16.52 22.28 -21.04
C ARG A 679 -17.66 22.93 -20.26
N ALA A 680 -18.40 22.14 -19.48
CA ALA A 680 -19.54 22.59 -18.72
C ALA A 680 -19.14 23.19 -17.36
N ASP A 681 -18.37 22.45 -16.55
CA ASP A 681 -18.09 22.84 -15.16
C ASP A 681 -16.84 22.10 -14.63
N ALA A 682 -15.97 22.82 -13.92
CA ALA A 682 -14.69 22.27 -13.47
C ALA A 682 -14.86 21.17 -12.39
N GLU A 683 -15.83 21.31 -11.49
CA GLU A 683 -16.11 20.29 -10.48
C GLU A 683 -16.79 19.07 -11.07
N LEU A 684 -17.67 19.28 -12.06
CA LEU A 684 -18.30 18.22 -12.81
C LEU A 684 -17.25 17.40 -13.58
N PHE A 685 -16.22 18.07 -14.10
CA PHE A 685 -15.06 17.38 -14.65
C PHE A 685 -14.32 16.56 -13.59
N VAL A 686 -14.09 17.10 -12.39
CA VAL A 686 -13.51 16.33 -11.28
C VAL A 686 -14.33 15.05 -11.05
N GLU A 687 -15.66 15.13 -11.08
CA GLU A 687 -16.52 13.94 -10.97
C GLU A 687 -16.42 12.98 -12.15
N ALA A 688 -16.14 13.48 -13.34
CA ALA A 688 -16.02 12.69 -14.55
C ALA A 688 -14.66 12.02 -14.72
N ILE A 689 -13.63 12.39 -13.93
CA ILE A 689 -12.29 11.78 -13.99
C ILE A 689 -12.43 10.24 -13.93
N PRO A 690 -12.11 9.50 -15.01
CA PRO A 690 -12.44 8.08 -15.08
C PRO A 690 -11.75 7.23 -14.00
N PHE A 691 -10.54 7.61 -13.62
CA PHE A 691 -9.78 6.87 -12.62
C PHE A 691 -10.21 7.33 -11.22
N ALA A 692 -10.81 6.42 -10.46
CA ALA A 692 -11.29 6.71 -9.11
C ALA A 692 -10.15 7.17 -8.18
N GLU A 693 -8.94 6.64 -8.37
CA GLU A 693 -7.73 7.06 -7.67
C GLU A 693 -7.39 8.53 -7.97
N THR A 694 -7.22 8.89 -9.25
CA THR A 694 -6.94 10.27 -9.64
C THR A 694 -8.06 11.24 -9.23
N ARG A 695 -9.32 10.81 -9.29
CA ARG A 695 -10.45 11.60 -8.82
C ARG A 695 -10.37 11.89 -7.32
N ARG A 696 -10.04 10.89 -6.50
CA ARG A 696 -9.84 11.09 -5.06
C ARG A 696 -8.61 11.95 -4.79
N TYR A 697 -7.52 11.73 -5.52
CA TYR A 697 -6.29 12.51 -5.42
C TYR A 697 -6.57 14.00 -5.65
N VAL A 698 -7.21 14.35 -6.78
CA VAL A 698 -7.52 15.75 -7.09
C VAL A 698 -8.39 16.39 -6.01
N LYS A 699 -9.46 15.71 -5.58
CA LYS A 699 -10.31 16.22 -4.49
C LYS A 699 -9.54 16.41 -3.18
N ALA A 700 -8.66 15.46 -2.85
CA ALA A 700 -7.87 15.51 -1.64
C ALA A 700 -6.85 16.64 -1.68
N VAL A 701 -6.13 16.84 -2.78
CA VAL A 701 -5.17 17.95 -2.91
C VAL A 701 -5.89 19.29 -2.88
N LEU A 702 -7.00 19.47 -3.60
CA LEU A 702 -7.75 20.74 -3.56
C LEU A 702 -8.32 21.04 -2.17
N ARG A 703 -8.82 20.03 -1.46
CA ARG A 703 -9.23 20.14 -0.06
C ARG A 703 -8.04 20.53 0.83
N ASN A 704 -6.92 19.82 0.72
CA ASN A 704 -5.74 20.06 1.53
C ASN A 704 -5.19 21.48 1.28
N GLU A 705 -5.20 21.97 0.04
CA GLU A 705 -4.73 23.31 -0.31
C GLU A 705 -5.49 24.38 0.47
N LEU A 706 -6.83 24.31 0.50
CA LEU A 706 -7.66 25.24 1.25
C LEU A 706 -7.36 25.17 2.76
N LEU A 707 -7.25 23.96 3.31
CA LEU A 707 -6.95 23.77 4.73
C LEU A 707 -5.57 24.29 5.10
N TYR A 708 -4.54 24.03 4.28
CA TYR A 708 -3.19 24.55 4.51
C TYR A 708 -3.13 26.07 4.42
N ARG A 709 -3.83 26.65 3.43
CA ARG A 709 -3.93 28.11 3.29
C ARG A 709 -4.53 28.74 4.55
N LYS A 710 -5.63 28.19 5.02
CA LYS A 710 -6.36 28.72 6.17
C LYS A 710 -5.64 28.50 7.51
N LEU A 711 -5.11 27.30 7.75
CA LEU A 711 -4.49 26.96 9.03
C LEU A 711 -3.10 27.61 9.22
N HIS A 712 -2.34 27.78 8.14
CA HIS A 712 -0.92 28.16 8.23
C HIS A 712 -0.59 29.54 7.61
N ASP A 713 -1.62 30.32 7.28
CA ASP A 713 -1.55 31.63 6.59
C ASP A 713 -0.59 31.60 5.40
N LEU A 714 -0.70 30.54 4.58
CA LEU A 714 0.12 30.37 3.38
C LEU A 714 -0.44 31.22 2.25
N ARG A 715 0.04 32.47 2.15
CA ARG A 715 -0.37 33.39 1.08
C ARG A 715 0.41 33.11 -0.21
N PRO A 716 -0.26 33.15 -1.38
CA PRO A 716 0.43 33.08 -2.66
C PRO A 716 1.36 34.29 -2.84
N ALA A 717 2.53 34.07 -3.43
CA ALA A 717 3.38 35.19 -3.87
C ALA A 717 2.70 35.96 -5.00
N SER A 718 2.93 37.28 -5.10
CA SER A 718 2.38 38.11 -6.20
C SER A 718 2.81 37.64 -7.60
N THR A 719 3.88 36.86 -7.69
CA THR A 719 4.46 36.29 -8.91
C THR A 719 4.13 34.80 -9.12
N ALA A 720 3.37 34.17 -8.23
CA ALA A 720 2.94 32.80 -8.44
C ALA A 720 2.06 32.73 -9.70
N VAL A 721 2.15 31.63 -10.47
CA VAL A 721 1.25 31.43 -11.61
C VAL A 721 -0.19 31.42 -11.07
N GLY A 722 -0.91 32.51 -11.31
CA GLY A 722 -2.24 32.75 -10.75
C GLY A 722 -3.27 31.73 -11.27
N PRO A 723 -4.34 31.46 -10.50
CA PRO A 723 -5.40 30.57 -10.94
C PRO A 723 -6.04 31.10 -12.23
N THR A 724 -6.28 30.21 -13.19
CA THR A 724 -7.06 30.55 -14.40
C THR A 724 -8.51 30.91 -14.03
N ALA A 725 -9.30 31.49 -14.95
CA ALA A 725 -10.74 31.73 -14.72
C ALA A 725 -11.50 30.43 -14.37
N ALA A 726 -11.08 29.28 -14.94
CA ALA A 726 -11.64 27.97 -14.61
C ALA A 726 -11.22 27.48 -13.21
N ASP A 727 -10.04 27.87 -12.73
CA ASP A 727 -9.60 27.62 -11.36
C ASP A 727 -10.15 28.64 -10.36
N SER A 728 -10.50 29.85 -10.81
CA SER A 728 -11.19 30.86 -10.00
C SER A 728 -12.59 30.35 -9.65
N ALA A 729 -13.27 29.63 -10.55
CA ALA A 729 -14.49 28.90 -10.19
C ALA A 729 -14.25 27.78 -9.15
N LEU A 730 -13.02 27.27 -9.01
CA LEU A 730 -12.58 26.28 -8.02
C LEU A 730 -11.92 26.87 -6.76
N GLY A 731 -11.78 28.20 -6.66
CA GLY A 731 -11.06 28.83 -5.55
C GLY A 731 -11.30 30.33 -5.35
N ALA A 732 -12.35 30.90 -5.94
CA ALA A 732 -12.86 32.23 -5.62
C ALA A 732 -14.03 32.06 -4.65
N GLY A 733 -13.87 32.69 -3.49
CA GLY A 733 -14.64 32.51 -2.27
C GLY A 733 -13.65 32.39 -1.14
#